data_AF-A0A2N5J3L6-F1
#
_entry.id   AF-A0A2N5J3L6-F1
#
_cell.length_a   1.000
_cell.length_b   1.000
_cell.length_c   1.000
_cell.angle_alpha   90.00
_cell.angle_beta   90.00
_cell.angle_gamma   90.00
#
_symmetry.space_group_name_H-M   'P 1'
#
loop_
_entity.id
_entity.type
_entity.pdbx_description
1 polymer ?
#
loop_
_entity_poly.entity_id
_entity_poly.type
_entity_poly.pdbx_seq_one_letter_code
_entity_poly.pdbx_strand_id
1 'polypeptide(L)'
;MMKQSKRSWRIGIAVLAAAATLGIGAPAAWAADGDAALTPAPAASTTLADTPVPLADQVDGWQAKLDAANDGDTVTLSGTIADSLVVRKKITITAAEGTVFTGSLRINASGVTVKGVTFTLDPATSTNAQNVIVSNKATGVTITGNTFVIAAGDPATGASQNKDWQPSSVWLEGGANGTVISGNTFKLGQVVNNSAVGVNIIGNGTNPISGTKIENNTVTAGPISGAGTSGSMMFVVGNGNTAAGSYGITDTTISGNTVTNATGLAADKSRTYGIAVTATKNTTVSGNTIEGYAAVSYSVWPSQGPNVGLTVSGNTLDSFAGVLLGNYVTQGGATIKDNTFGENTQYPYNGGSVLVADQDGKNYASVAAALAAGATKVTLLQNVAEDVTIPAGKTVTIDLNGYTLTNKTADTIVNNGTLTVTDSSAKKTGVVDNVTHGKAAVKNTIGATATLDGGTFRRSQEAGSDPKNNGGNSFYTLQNMGAMTINDGVTVESKLADGTPSKFSSVIANGFRNGIKDNPDEKTAELTINGGTITGGLYIKNDEYGKLTVNGGTITGTSAAVLNYGTAEIAGGTLTATNDDARIVWNIRVDKSATSAPGTLTVSGGTITATGEQTAIYQDQSRGTGAIAINGGTVQGPIAQSDAKADAADAGFSISGGTFTIKPNAGYLADGYEVIENADGTFGVKKTTPEQPGKPESKPEATKPATKPANKLSATGSSVLQVAAAAIALIAVAGGMVAVSRRRR
;
A
#
# COMPACT_ATOMS: atom_id res chain seq x y z
N MET A 1 -1.34 -24.83 48.01
CA MET A 1 -1.84 -23.97 46.90
C MET A 1 -0.69 -23.71 45.93
N MET A 2 -0.89 -23.96 44.64
CA MET A 2 0.17 -23.95 43.60
C MET A 2 0.53 -22.49 43.22
N LYS A 3 1.80 -22.05 43.13
CA LYS A 3 2.96 -22.43 42.29
C LYS A 3 2.89 -21.97 40.82
N GLN A 4 3.73 -20.97 40.49
CA GLN A 4 4.67 -20.81 39.36
C GLN A 4 4.76 -19.31 38.97
N SER A 5 5.85 -18.58 39.21
CA SER A 5 7.22 -18.67 38.66
C SER A 5 7.33 -18.32 37.17
N LYS A 6 7.70 -17.06 36.85
CA LYS A 6 8.30 -16.70 35.56
C LYS A 6 9.80 -16.49 35.75
N ARG A 7 10.61 -17.45 35.26
CA ARG A 7 12.05 -17.26 35.02
C ARG A 7 12.24 -16.69 33.62
N SER A 8 13.08 -15.67 33.49
CA SER A 8 13.58 -15.19 32.22
C SER A 8 14.73 -16.07 31.74
N TRP A 9 14.70 -16.48 30.47
CA TRP A 9 15.84 -17.07 29.77
C TRP A 9 16.29 -16.10 28.67
N ARG A 10 17.61 -15.88 28.61
CA ARG A 10 18.28 -15.20 27.50
C ARG A 10 18.62 -16.25 26.45
N ILE A 11 18.35 -15.97 25.18
CA ILE A 11 19.00 -16.67 24.06
C ILE A 11 19.62 -15.59 23.19
N GLY A 12 20.90 -15.75 22.89
CA GLY A 12 21.68 -14.78 22.13
C GLY A 12 21.48 -14.94 20.62
N ILE A 13 21.64 -13.82 19.91
CA ILE A 13 21.78 -13.81 18.44
C ILE A 13 23.18 -14.33 18.11
N ALA A 14 23.26 -15.37 17.28
CA ALA A 14 24.49 -15.80 16.63
C ALA A 14 24.28 -15.77 15.11
N VAL A 15 24.91 -14.81 14.44
CA VAL A 15 25.02 -14.78 12.99
C VAL A 15 26.17 -15.71 12.59
N LEU A 16 25.90 -16.68 11.72
CA LEU A 16 26.96 -17.40 11.01
C LEU A 16 26.54 -17.57 9.55
N ALA A 17 27.30 -16.96 8.64
CA ALA A 17 27.19 -17.21 7.22
C ALA A 17 28.08 -18.39 6.83
N ALA A 18 27.56 -19.32 6.03
CA ALA A 18 28.35 -20.31 5.33
C ALA A 18 27.68 -20.61 3.98
N ALA A 19 28.35 -20.26 2.88
CA ALA A 19 27.94 -20.65 1.54
C ALA A 19 28.48 -22.04 1.22
N ALA A 20 27.67 -22.89 0.60
CA ALA A 20 28.12 -24.11 -0.06
C ALA A 20 27.25 -24.35 -1.31
N THR A 21 27.89 -24.37 -2.47
CA THR A 21 27.33 -24.80 -3.75
C THR A 21 27.44 -26.33 -3.91
N LEU A 22 26.89 -26.86 -5.02
CA LEU A 22 26.73 -28.27 -5.43
C LEU A 22 25.38 -28.88 -4.98
N GLY A 23 24.69 -29.70 -5.79
CA GLY A 23 25.00 -30.14 -7.15
C GLY A 23 23.89 -31.06 -7.70
N ILE A 24 23.73 -31.04 -9.02
CA ILE A 24 22.70 -31.76 -9.80
C ILE A 24 22.66 -33.27 -9.49
N GLY A 25 21.48 -33.87 -9.39
CA GLY A 25 21.34 -35.33 -9.37
C GLY A 25 19.90 -35.86 -9.26
N ALA A 26 19.30 -36.28 -10.38
CA ALA A 26 18.20 -37.26 -10.39
C ALA A 26 18.79 -38.68 -10.51
N PRO A 27 18.14 -39.71 -9.95
CA PRO A 27 17.37 -40.67 -10.77
C PRO A 27 15.94 -40.88 -10.19
N ALA A 28 14.88 -41.07 -10.99
CA ALA A 28 14.56 -42.17 -11.92
C ALA A 28 13.94 -43.41 -11.23
N ALA A 29 12.90 -43.96 -11.85
CA ALA A 29 11.97 -44.94 -11.28
C ALA A 29 12.28 -46.39 -11.68
N TRP A 30 11.75 -47.36 -10.88
CA TRP A 30 11.42 -48.77 -11.18
C TRP A 30 11.06 -49.45 -9.83
N ALA A 31 10.33 -50.57 -9.73
CA ALA A 31 9.39 -51.28 -10.61
C ALA A 31 8.52 -52.21 -9.72
N ALA A 32 7.65 -53.04 -10.31
CA ALA A 32 6.73 -53.95 -9.60
C ALA A 32 7.35 -55.35 -9.30
N ASP A 33 6.47 -56.30 -8.96
CA ASP A 33 6.67 -57.74 -8.66
C ASP A 33 7.19 -58.05 -7.24
N GLY A 34 6.77 -59.15 -6.56
CA GLY A 34 5.82 -60.21 -6.91
C GLY A 34 5.78 -61.31 -5.81
N ASP A 35 4.71 -62.11 -5.76
CA ASP A 35 4.38 -63.16 -4.77
C ASP A 35 5.52 -64.09 -4.26
N ALA A 36 5.44 -64.53 -2.98
CA ALA A 36 4.98 -65.89 -2.62
C ALA A 36 5.30 -66.39 -1.17
N ALA A 37 4.22 -66.57 -0.39
CA ALA A 37 3.85 -67.78 0.37
C ALA A 37 4.56 -68.29 1.67
N LEU A 38 3.69 -68.85 2.53
CA LEU A 38 3.83 -69.89 3.57
C LEU A 38 3.90 -69.51 5.07
N THR A 39 3.06 -70.24 5.82
CA THR A 39 2.70 -70.25 7.26
C THR A 39 3.55 -71.29 8.05
N PRO A 40 3.48 -71.48 9.40
CA PRO A 40 2.35 -71.19 10.32
C PRO A 40 2.69 -70.61 11.72
N ALA A 41 1.63 -70.47 12.54
CA ALA A 41 1.63 -69.93 13.91
C ALA A 41 2.22 -70.87 14.98
N PRO A 42 2.31 -70.41 16.24
CA PRO A 42 1.35 -70.95 17.21
C PRO A 42 0.58 -69.89 18.03
N ALA A 43 -0.58 -70.30 18.55
CA ALA A 43 -1.39 -69.58 19.55
C ALA A 43 -0.80 -69.79 20.98
N ALA A 44 -1.30 -69.28 22.11
CA ALA A 44 -2.51 -68.53 22.50
C ALA A 44 -2.23 -67.82 23.87
N SER A 45 -3.11 -67.15 24.63
CA SER A 45 -4.53 -66.74 24.48
C SER A 45 -4.85 -65.65 25.53
N THR A 46 -5.71 -64.66 25.23
CA THR A 46 -6.66 -64.12 26.22
C THR A 46 -7.93 -63.62 25.54
N THR A 47 -9.05 -64.25 25.91
CA THR A 47 -10.41 -63.92 25.48
C THR A 47 -10.91 -62.60 26.06
N LEU A 48 -11.49 -61.74 25.21
CA LEU A 48 -12.58 -60.85 25.59
C LEU A 48 -13.77 -61.19 24.70
N ALA A 49 -14.95 -61.26 25.31
CA ALA A 49 -16.13 -61.83 24.68
C ALA A 49 -16.74 -60.87 23.64
N ASP A 50 -17.06 -61.40 22.46
CA ASP A 50 -18.15 -60.86 21.65
C ASP A 50 -19.45 -60.97 22.44
N THR A 51 -19.87 -59.86 23.07
CA THR A 51 -21.30 -59.58 23.23
C THR A 51 -21.78 -58.89 21.96
N PRO A 52 -22.62 -59.53 21.14
CA PRO A 52 -23.32 -58.81 20.09
C PRO A 52 -24.18 -57.73 20.75
N VAL A 53 -23.99 -56.47 20.37
CA VAL A 53 -24.96 -55.42 20.69
C VAL A 53 -26.28 -55.86 20.06
N PRO A 54 -27.40 -55.97 20.82
CA PRO A 54 -28.62 -56.54 20.27
C PRO A 54 -29.13 -55.74 19.07
N LEU A 55 -29.44 -56.43 17.98
CA LEU A 55 -30.18 -55.93 16.81
C LEU A 55 -31.65 -55.54 17.13
N ALA A 56 -32.00 -55.38 18.41
CA ALA A 56 -33.36 -55.13 18.90
C ALA A 56 -33.79 -53.66 18.77
N ASP A 57 -32.85 -52.74 18.51
CA ASP A 57 -33.07 -51.30 18.65
C ASP A 57 -33.56 -50.59 17.36
N GLN A 58 -33.92 -51.33 16.31
CA GLN A 58 -34.40 -50.77 15.03
C GLN A 58 -35.90 -50.97 14.74
N VAL A 59 -36.66 -51.59 15.64
CA VAL A 59 -38.07 -51.98 15.37
C VAL A 59 -38.99 -50.81 15.00
N ASP A 60 -38.73 -49.61 15.54
CA ASP A 60 -39.55 -48.41 15.31
C ASP A 60 -38.93 -47.37 14.35
N GLY A 61 -37.68 -47.57 13.91
CA GLY A 61 -36.94 -46.63 13.06
C GLY A 61 -36.46 -45.34 13.74
N TRP A 62 -35.56 -44.59 13.07
CA TRP A 62 -34.92 -43.40 13.67
C TRP A 62 -35.88 -42.24 13.95
N GLN A 63 -36.90 -42.04 13.12
CA GLN A 63 -37.88 -40.97 13.32
C GLN A 63 -38.69 -41.19 14.62
N ALA A 64 -39.11 -42.43 14.91
CA ALA A 64 -39.83 -42.72 16.14
C ALA A 64 -38.98 -42.46 17.39
N LYS A 65 -37.67 -42.76 17.36
CA LYS A 65 -36.76 -42.41 18.46
C LYS A 65 -36.66 -40.90 18.69
N LEU A 66 -36.60 -40.10 17.63
CA LEU A 66 -36.59 -38.63 17.72
C LEU A 66 -37.92 -38.08 18.28
N ASP A 67 -39.05 -38.64 17.86
CA ASP A 67 -40.37 -38.21 18.34
C ASP A 67 -40.67 -38.73 19.77
N ALA A 68 -40.06 -39.83 20.21
CA ALA A 68 -40.19 -40.38 21.57
C ALA A 68 -39.32 -39.68 22.62
N ALA A 69 -38.17 -39.11 22.23
CA ALA A 69 -37.26 -38.37 23.12
C ALA A 69 -37.94 -37.19 23.82
N ASN A 70 -37.42 -36.74 24.97
CA ASN A 70 -37.88 -35.58 25.71
C ASN A 70 -36.96 -34.37 25.49
N ASP A 71 -37.42 -33.17 25.81
CA ASP A 71 -36.56 -31.98 25.79
C ASP A 71 -35.39 -32.13 26.78
N GLY A 72 -34.16 -31.98 26.28
CA GLY A 72 -32.92 -32.21 27.00
C GLY A 72 -32.24 -33.56 26.70
N ASP A 73 -32.95 -34.53 26.12
CA ASP A 73 -32.42 -35.87 25.86
C ASP A 73 -31.31 -35.85 24.78
N THR A 74 -30.47 -36.89 24.79
CA THR A 74 -29.48 -37.16 23.73
C THR A 74 -29.87 -38.40 22.95
N VAL A 75 -30.07 -38.26 21.64
CA VAL A 75 -30.30 -39.37 20.71
C VAL A 75 -29.00 -39.68 19.98
N THR A 76 -28.50 -40.91 20.17
CA THR A 76 -27.30 -41.41 19.49
C THR A 76 -27.70 -42.24 18.26
N LEU A 77 -27.41 -41.71 17.09
CA LEU A 77 -27.57 -42.35 15.78
C LEU A 77 -26.52 -43.46 15.59
N SER A 78 -26.84 -44.51 14.84
CA SER A 78 -25.92 -45.60 14.51
C SER A 78 -26.15 -46.19 13.11
N GLY A 79 -25.09 -46.70 12.50
CA GLY A 79 -25.13 -47.33 11.17
C GLY A 79 -25.30 -46.32 10.01
N THR A 80 -25.83 -46.80 8.89
CA THR A 80 -26.11 -45.96 7.70
C THR A 80 -27.54 -45.43 7.75
N ILE A 81 -27.71 -44.12 7.59
CA ILE A 81 -29.03 -43.45 7.69
C ILE A 81 -29.29 -42.66 6.41
N ALA A 82 -30.09 -43.25 5.51
CA ALA A 82 -30.55 -42.62 4.27
C ALA A 82 -31.90 -41.88 4.42
N ASP A 83 -32.64 -42.17 5.49
CA ASP A 83 -33.95 -41.57 5.75
C ASP A 83 -33.86 -40.05 5.97
N SER A 84 -34.90 -39.34 5.55
CA SER A 84 -35.07 -37.93 5.94
C SER A 84 -35.77 -37.86 7.30
N LEU A 85 -35.08 -37.28 8.28
CA LEU A 85 -35.52 -37.17 9.67
C LEU A 85 -35.90 -35.73 10.01
N VAL A 86 -36.86 -35.56 10.92
CA VAL A 86 -37.34 -34.25 11.38
C VAL A 86 -37.28 -34.15 12.90
N VAL A 87 -36.62 -33.11 13.40
CA VAL A 87 -36.40 -32.83 14.82
C VAL A 87 -37.40 -31.77 15.29
N ARG A 88 -38.29 -32.15 16.21
CA ARG A 88 -39.40 -31.31 16.71
C ARG A 88 -39.30 -30.96 18.20
N LYS A 89 -38.24 -31.41 18.86
CA LYS A 89 -37.99 -31.25 20.31
C LYS A 89 -36.58 -30.71 20.54
N LYS A 90 -36.34 -30.11 21.71
CA LYS A 90 -35.04 -29.53 22.09
C LYS A 90 -34.10 -30.63 22.56
N ILE A 91 -33.52 -31.37 21.63
CA ILE A 91 -32.64 -32.52 21.91
C ILE A 91 -31.20 -32.31 21.43
N THR A 92 -30.30 -33.13 21.96
CA THR A 92 -28.96 -33.33 21.38
C THR A 92 -29.01 -34.55 20.45
N ILE A 93 -28.46 -34.41 19.26
CA ILE A 93 -28.26 -35.49 18.29
C ILE A 93 -26.77 -35.72 18.17
N THR A 94 -26.36 -36.98 18.33
CA THR A 94 -24.98 -37.41 18.19
C THR A 94 -24.93 -38.73 17.42
N ALA A 95 -23.74 -39.22 17.09
CA ALA A 95 -23.57 -40.48 16.40
C ALA A 95 -22.58 -41.41 17.12
N ALA A 96 -22.78 -42.72 16.98
CA ALA A 96 -21.81 -43.73 17.30
C ALA A 96 -20.68 -43.75 16.25
N GLU A 97 -19.54 -44.34 16.58
CA GLU A 97 -18.42 -44.52 15.64
C GLU A 97 -18.87 -45.30 14.39
N GLY A 98 -18.37 -44.92 13.21
CA GLY A 98 -18.73 -45.53 11.93
C GLY A 98 -20.12 -45.16 11.37
N THR A 99 -20.91 -44.34 12.06
CA THR A 99 -22.22 -43.87 11.56
C THR A 99 -22.06 -42.92 10.37
N VAL A 100 -22.86 -43.13 9.32
CA VAL A 100 -22.88 -42.27 8.12
C VAL A 100 -24.32 -41.85 7.82
N PHE A 101 -24.55 -40.55 7.74
CA PHE A 101 -25.86 -39.96 7.46
C PHE A 101 -25.89 -39.39 6.03
N THR A 102 -26.63 -40.04 5.13
CA THR A 102 -26.78 -39.60 3.73
C THR A 102 -28.11 -38.88 3.46
N GLY A 103 -29.11 -39.08 4.32
CA GLY A 103 -30.41 -38.42 4.22
C GLY A 103 -30.38 -36.92 4.61
N SER A 104 -31.58 -36.37 4.85
CA SER A 104 -31.78 -34.98 5.31
C SER A 104 -32.22 -34.92 6.77
N LEU A 105 -31.56 -34.16 7.63
CA LEU A 105 -31.94 -33.87 9.00
C LEU A 105 -32.53 -32.46 9.10
N ARG A 106 -33.87 -32.35 9.17
CA ARG A 106 -34.57 -31.06 9.27
C ARG A 106 -34.90 -30.71 10.72
N ILE A 107 -34.36 -29.59 11.18
CA ILE A 107 -34.51 -29.05 12.54
C ILE A 107 -35.57 -27.95 12.53
N ASN A 108 -36.71 -28.24 13.17
CA ASN A 108 -37.85 -27.33 13.29
C ASN A 108 -38.07 -26.84 14.75
N ALA A 109 -37.16 -27.17 15.66
CA ALA A 109 -37.22 -26.84 17.09
C ALA A 109 -36.00 -26.04 17.55
N SER A 110 -36.22 -25.10 18.48
CA SER A 110 -35.17 -24.28 19.07
C SER A 110 -34.29 -25.06 20.05
N GLY A 111 -33.03 -24.64 20.19
CA GLY A 111 -32.08 -25.16 21.18
C GLY A 111 -31.58 -26.59 20.90
N VAL A 112 -31.80 -27.12 19.69
CA VAL A 112 -31.27 -28.41 19.25
C VAL A 112 -29.75 -28.34 19.09
N THR A 113 -29.05 -29.39 19.49
CA THR A 113 -27.60 -29.54 19.25
C THR A 113 -27.35 -30.74 18.34
N VAL A 114 -26.52 -30.61 17.31
CA VAL A 114 -26.04 -31.72 16.47
C VAL A 114 -24.52 -31.79 16.57
N LYS A 115 -23.97 -32.93 17.02
CA LYS A 115 -22.53 -33.08 17.24
C LYS A 115 -21.97 -34.45 16.90
N GLY A 116 -20.73 -34.50 16.40
CA GLY A 116 -20.03 -35.76 16.15
C GLY A 116 -20.63 -36.64 15.05
N VAL A 117 -21.52 -36.10 14.21
CA VAL A 117 -22.16 -36.84 13.10
C VAL A 117 -21.31 -36.70 11.83
N THR A 118 -21.19 -37.78 11.06
CA THR A 118 -20.66 -37.72 9.69
C THR A 118 -21.83 -37.68 8.70
N PHE A 119 -21.94 -36.57 8.00
CA PHE A 119 -22.93 -36.33 6.95
C PHE A 119 -22.27 -36.42 5.57
N THR A 120 -22.95 -37.04 4.61
CA THR A 120 -22.47 -37.19 3.24
C THR A 120 -23.55 -36.80 2.23
N LEU A 121 -23.15 -36.09 1.17
CA LEU A 121 -23.89 -35.95 -0.09
C LEU A 121 -22.96 -36.40 -1.21
N ASP A 122 -23.45 -37.22 -2.12
CA ASP A 122 -22.69 -37.74 -3.25
C ASP A 122 -23.54 -37.61 -4.53
N PRO A 123 -23.09 -36.88 -5.56
CA PRO A 123 -23.82 -36.74 -6.83
C PRO A 123 -24.28 -38.09 -7.41
N ALA A 124 -23.49 -39.16 -7.23
CA ALA A 124 -23.78 -40.47 -7.78
C ALA A 124 -24.95 -41.18 -7.05
N THR A 125 -25.07 -41.02 -5.73
CA THR A 125 -25.98 -41.82 -4.89
C THR A 125 -27.06 -41.04 -4.14
N SER A 126 -26.90 -39.73 -3.93
CA SER A 126 -27.85 -38.88 -3.21
C SER A 126 -28.94 -38.30 -4.12
N THR A 127 -30.18 -38.28 -3.62
CA THR A 127 -31.33 -37.63 -4.26
C THR A 127 -31.71 -36.31 -3.58
N ASN A 128 -31.52 -36.22 -2.26
CA ASN A 128 -31.54 -34.98 -1.49
C ASN A 128 -30.35 -34.08 -1.85
N ALA A 129 -30.51 -32.77 -1.67
CA ALA A 129 -29.45 -31.77 -1.89
C ALA A 129 -29.01 -31.08 -0.59
N GLN A 130 -29.51 -31.51 0.57
CA GLN A 130 -29.14 -30.95 1.87
C GLN A 130 -28.90 -32.07 2.88
N ASN A 131 -27.90 -31.90 3.76
CA ASN A 131 -27.79 -32.74 4.95
C ASN A 131 -28.56 -32.11 6.11
N VAL A 132 -28.08 -31.02 6.72
CA VAL A 132 -28.76 -30.38 7.87
C VAL A 132 -29.55 -29.16 7.40
N ILE A 133 -30.85 -29.12 7.72
CA ILE A 133 -31.73 -28.00 7.37
C ILE A 133 -32.28 -27.38 8.66
N VAL A 134 -31.98 -26.11 8.95
CA VAL A 134 -32.61 -25.38 10.07
C VAL A 134 -33.69 -24.46 9.50
N SER A 135 -34.92 -24.62 9.99
CA SER A 135 -36.12 -23.99 9.40
C SER A 135 -37.16 -23.67 10.48
N ASN A 136 -38.37 -23.28 10.05
CA ASN A 136 -39.54 -23.08 10.92
C ASN A 136 -39.29 -22.18 12.14
N LYS A 137 -38.52 -21.10 11.98
CA LYS A 137 -38.14 -20.15 13.06
C LYS A 137 -37.43 -20.81 14.25
N ALA A 138 -36.79 -21.97 14.05
CA ALA A 138 -35.95 -22.59 15.08
C ALA A 138 -34.81 -21.64 15.48
N THR A 139 -34.61 -21.47 16.78
CA THR A 139 -33.63 -20.52 17.33
C THR A 139 -32.57 -21.18 18.21
N GLY A 140 -31.35 -20.65 18.22
CA GLY A 140 -30.28 -21.14 19.10
C GLY A 140 -29.84 -22.57 18.82
N VAL A 141 -29.96 -23.02 17.57
CA VAL A 141 -29.51 -24.35 17.13
C VAL A 141 -27.98 -24.37 17.07
N THR A 142 -27.35 -25.44 17.57
CA THR A 142 -25.88 -25.60 17.56
C THR A 142 -25.48 -26.80 16.70
N ILE A 143 -24.60 -26.60 15.74
CA ILE A 143 -24.04 -27.63 14.84
C ILE A 143 -22.53 -27.62 15.05
N THR A 144 -21.98 -28.59 15.77
CA THR A 144 -20.58 -28.54 16.22
C THR A 144 -19.85 -29.87 16.20
N GLY A 145 -18.57 -29.88 15.79
CA GLY A 145 -17.76 -31.10 15.77
C GLY A 145 -18.26 -32.18 14.81
N ASN A 146 -19.02 -31.81 13.77
CA ASN A 146 -19.49 -32.74 12.74
C ASN A 146 -18.51 -32.78 11.56
N THR A 147 -18.57 -33.86 10.78
CA THR A 147 -17.90 -33.95 9.48
C THR A 147 -18.96 -33.92 8.38
N PHE A 148 -18.79 -33.03 7.41
CA PHE A 148 -19.63 -32.95 6.22
C PHE A 148 -18.79 -33.26 4.98
N VAL A 149 -19.27 -34.17 4.13
CA VAL A 149 -18.61 -34.56 2.89
C VAL A 149 -19.56 -34.37 1.72
N ILE A 150 -19.19 -33.50 0.78
CA ILE A 150 -19.81 -33.46 -0.55
C ILE A 150 -18.81 -34.10 -1.52
N ALA A 151 -19.17 -35.22 -2.13
CA ALA A 151 -18.31 -35.89 -3.11
C ALA A 151 -18.28 -35.11 -4.44
N ALA A 152 -17.16 -35.21 -5.17
CA ALA A 152 -17.04 -34.62 -6.50
C ALA A 152 -17.73 -35.50 -7.56
N GLY A 153 -18.46 -34.90 -8.51
CA GLY A 153 -19.14 -35.67 -9.56
C GLY A 153 -20.24 -34.90 -10.32
N ASP A 154 -20.89 -35.58 -11.27
CA ASP A 154 -21.96 -35.01 -12.10
C ASP A 154 -23.35 -35.53 -11.69
N PRO A 155 -24.19 -34.69 -11.05
CA PRO A 155 -25.52 -35.09 -10.59
C PRO A 155 -26.49 -35.36 -11.73
N ALA A 156 -26.22 -34.88 -12.96
CA ALA A 156 -27.02 -35.22 -14.14
C ALA A 156 -26.86 -36.70 -14.55
N THR A 157 -25.76 -37.35 -14.15
CA THR A 157 -25.49 -38.78 -14.42
C THR A 157 -25.75 -39.70 -13.21
N GLY A 158 -25.97 -39.12 -12.03
CA GLY A 158 -26.19 -39.84 -10.78
C GLY A 158 -27.65 -39.91 -10.34
N ALA A 159 -27.87 -40.30 -9.08
CA ALA A 159 -29.19 -40.64 -8.55
C ALA A 159 -30.25 -39.53 -8.64
N SER A 160 -29.86 -38.25 -8.53
CA SER A 160 -30.81 -37.13 -8.63
C SER A 160 -31.24 -36.80 -10.06
N GLN A 161 -30.41 -37.13 -11.07
CA GLN A 161 -30.53 -36.72 -12.48
C GLN A 161 -30.72 -35.20 -12.70
N ASN A 162 -30.46 -34.39 -11.67
CA ASN A 162 -30.72 -32.96 -11.69
C ASN A 162 -29.44 -32.19 -11.95
N LYS A 163 -29.28 -31.66 -13.17
CA LYS A 163 -28.15 -30.80 -13.55
C LYS A 163 -28.01 -29.53 -12.69
N ASP A 164 -29.09 -29.06 -12.06
CA ASP A 164 -29.10 -27.84 -11.25
C ASP A 164 -28.98 -28.16 -9.74
N TRP A 165 -28.64 -29.41 -9.37
CA TRP A 165 -28.49 -29.88 -7.97
C TRP A 165 -27.37 -29.15 -7.23
N GLN A 166 -27.74 -28.36 -6.21
CA GLN A 166 -26.83 -27.59 -5.36
C GLN A 166 -26.71 -28.25 -3.98
N PRO A 167 -25.73 -29.14 -3.74
CA PRO A 167 -25.59 -29.77 -2.44
C PRO A 167 -25.12 -28.76 -1.40
N SER A 168 -25.80 -28.74 -0.25
CA SER A 168 -25.49 -27.88 0.88
C SER A 168 -25.37 -28.69 2.17
N SER A 169 -24.22 -28.65 2.82
CA SER A 169 -23.98 -29.40 4.05
C SER A 169 -24.86 -28.89 5.20
N VAL A 170 -24.96 -27.57 5.36
CA VAL A 170 -25.92 -26.90 6.25
C VAL A 170 -26.73 -25.87 5.45
N TRP A 171 -28.05 -25.89 5.61
CA TRP A 171 -29.01 -24.98 4.96
C TRP A 171 -29.85 -24.27 6.03
N LEU A 172 -29.80 -22.94 6.07
CA LEU A 172 -30.59 -22.11 6.98
C LEU A 172 -31.68 -21.38 6.20
N GLU A 173 -32.94 -21.51 6.62
CA GLU A 173 -34.09 -20.88 5.99
C GLU A 173 -35.14 -20.44 7.02
N GLY A 174 -36.16 -19.68 6.59
CA GLY A 174 -37.39 -19.51 7.37
C GLY A 174 -37.23 -18.90 8.79
N GLY A 175 -36.23 -18.03 9.00
CA GLY A 175 -35.98 -17.35 10.28
C GLY A 175 -35.17 -18.17 11.30
N ALA A 176 -34.23 -19.00 10.85
CA ALA A 176 -33.32 -19.84 11.65
C ALA A 176 -32.31 -19.05 12.53
N ASN A 177 -32.80 -18.23 13.46
CA ASN A 177 -32.04 -17.20 14.17
C ASN A 177 -31.09 -17.75 15.24
N GLY A 178 -29.92 -17.11 15.39
CA GLY A 178 -28.95 -17.47 16.43
C GLY A 178 -28.33 -18.85 16.24
N THR A 179 -28.31 -19.38 15.01
CA THR A 179 -27.71 -20.68 14.71
C THR A 179 -26.18 -20.58 14.82
N VAL A 180 -25.56 -21.50 15.56
CA VAL A 180 -24.11 -21.59 15.76
C VAL A 180 -23.57 -22.80 15.00
N ILE A 181 -22.62 -22.59 14.11
CA ILE A 181 -21.96 -23.61 13.28
C ILE A 181 -20.47 -23.53 13.58
N SER A 182 -19.95 -24.39 14.45
CA SER A 182 -18.57 -24.23 14.95
C SER A 182 -17.76 -25.52 15.14
N GLY A 183 -16.47 -25.47 14.81
CA GLY A 183 -15.57 -26.62 14.97
C GLY A 183 -15.92 -27.82 14.08
N ASN A 184 -16.64 -27.61 12.97
CA ASN A 184 -16.96 -28.68 12.02
C ASN A 184 -15.87 -28.81 10.94
N THR A 185 -15.79 -29.98 10.33
CA THR A 185 -14.95 -30.25 9.15
C THR A 185 -15.83 -30.34 7.91
N PHE A 186 -15.55 -29.56 6.87
CA PHE A 186 -16.24 -29.60 5.58
C PHE A 186 -15.26 -30.08 4.49
N LYS A 187 -15.62 -31.12 3.75
CA LYS A 187 -14.91 -31.60 2.56
C LYS A 187 -15.81 -31.36 1.36
N LEU A 188 -15.44 -30.42 0.50
CA LEU A 188 -16.28 -29.93 -0.59
C LEU A 188 -15.64 -30.32 -1.93
N GLY A 189 -16.06 -31.46 -2.50
CA GLY A 189 -15.73 -31.83 -3.88
C GLY A 189 -16.47 -30.97 -4.89
N GLN A 190 -15.91 -30.79 -6.08
CA GLN A 190 -16.57 -30.05 -7.14
C GLN A 190 -17.77 -30.84 -7.68
N VAL A 191 -18.90 -30.18 -7.80
CA VAL A 191 -20.10 -30.73 -8.44
C VAL A 191 -20.26 -30.08 -9.80
N VAL A 192 -20.66 -30.84 -10.82
CA VAL A 192 -20.84 -30.31 -12.17
C VAL A 192 -22.06 -29.38 -12.21
N ASN A 193 -22.01 -28.34 -13.05
CA ASN A 193 -23.05 -27.34 -13.31
C ASN A 193 -23.46 -26.39 -12.15
N ASN A 194 -23.36 -26.78 -10.88
CA ASN A 194 -23.73 -25.95 -9.73
C ASN A 194 -22.67 -26.00 -8.60
N SER A 195 -22.84 -25.20 -7.56
CA SER A 195 -21.88 -25.11 -6.45
C SER A 195 -22.11 -26.18 -5.37
N ALA A 196 -21.02 -26.72 -4.83
CA ALA A 196 -21.03 -27.42 -3.55
C ALA A 196 -20.87 -26.40 -2.42
N VAL A 197 -21.79 -26.38 -1.45
CA VAL A 197 -21.87 -25.34 -0.42
C VAL A 197 -21.71 -25.92 0.99
N GLY A 198 -20.82 -25.36 1.80
CA GLY A 198 -20.68 -25.75 3.22
C GLY A 198 -21.86 -25.24 4.06
N VAL A 199 -22.10 -23.93 4.06
CA VAL A 199 -23.20 -23.27 4.77
C VAL A 199 -23.95 -22.35 3.82
N ASN A 200 -25.21 -22.66 3.57
CA ASN A 200 -26.10 -21.88 2.70
C ASN A 200 -27.15 -21.18 3.56
N ILE A 201 -27.18 -19.85 3.55
CA ILE A 201 -28.10 -19.02 4.32
C ILE A 201 -29.09 -18.37 3.36
N ILE A 202 -30.34 -18.81 3.39
CA ILE A 202 -31.42 -18.36 2.52
C ILE A 202 -32.35 -17.44 3.31
N GLY A 203 -31.96 -16.17 3.36
CA GLY A 203 -32.75 -15.09 3.92
C GLY A 203 -33.95 -14.73 3.04
N ASN A 204 -34.88 -13.97 3.62
CA ASN A 204 -35.97 -13.28 2.93
C ASN A 204 -36.52 -12.16 3.83
N GLY A 205 -37.26 -11.22 3.26
CA GLY A 205 -37.80 -10.06 4.00
C GLY A 205 -38.91 -10.36 5.01
N THR A 206 -39.54 -11.53 4.95
CA THR A 206 -40.68 -11.90 5.82
C THR A 206 -40.23 -12.56 7.12
N ASN A 207 -39.22 -13.44 7.03
CA ASN A 207 -38.63 -14.16 8.14
C ASN A 207 -37.09 -14.08 8.00
N PRO A 208 -36.49 -12.89 8.26
CA PRO A 208 -35.06 -12.70 8.13
C PRO A 208 -34.29 -13.60 9.11
N ILE A 209 -33.09 -14.00 8.72
CA ILE A 209 -32.18 -14.82 9.53
C ILE A 209 -31.18 -13.88 10.22
N SER A 210 -31.13 -13.90 11.55
CA SER A 210 -30.34 -12.97 12.36
C SER A 210 -29.46 -13.70 13.38
N GLY A 211 -28.27 -13.16 13.64
CA GLY A 211 -27.39 -13.63 14.74
C GLY A 211 -26.65 -14.95 14.46
N THR A 212 -26.58 -15.39 13.21
CA THR A 212 -25.87 -16.62 12.82
C THR A 212 -24.37 -16.49 13.08
N LYS A 213 -23.76 -17.56 13.61
CA LYS A 213 -22.33 -17.65 13.91
C LYS A 213 -21.70 -18.82 13.19
N ILE A 214 -20.64 -18.58 12.43
CA ILE A 214 -19.86 -19.59 11.71
C ILE A 214 -18.41 -19.47 12.19
N GLU A 215 -18.03 -20.27 13.18
CA GLU A 215 -16.84 -20.02 14.01
C GLU A 215 -15.88 -21.23 14.04
N ASN A 216 -14.60 -21.04 13.69
CA ASN A 216 -13.54 -22.04 13.85
C ASN A 216 -13.77 -23.38 13.09
N ASN A 217 -14.36 -23.34 11.90
CA ASN A 217 -14.54 -24.53 11.05
C ASN A 217 -13.32 -24.73 10.11
N THR A 218 -13.06 -25.98 9.74
CA THR A 218 -12.02 -26.33 8.75
C THR A 218 -12.69 -26.79 7.46
N VAL A 219 -12.22 -26.29 6.32
CA VAL A 219 -12.79 -26.57 5.00
C VAL A 219 -11.68 -26.99 4.03
N THR A 220 -11.91 -28.09 3.33
CA THR A 220 -11.04 -28.58 2.26
C THR A 220 -11.85 -28.59 0.97
N ALA A 221 -11.49 -27.74 0.01
CA ALA A 221 -12.13 -27.66 -1.29
C ALA A 221 -11.34 -28.47 -2.33
N GLY A 222 -11.98 -29.46 -2.93
CA GLY A 222 -11.39 -30.43 -3.86
C GLY A 222 -11.81 -31.88 -3.53
N PRO A 223 -11.64 -32.83 -4.46
CA PRO A 223 -11.05 -32.66 -5.79
C PRO A 223 -12.02 -32.05 -6.82
N ILE A 224 -11.51 -31.76 -8.01
CA ILE A 224 -12.29 -31.32 -9.18
C ILE A 224 -12.95 -32.51 -9.90
N SER A 225 -14.13 -32.31 -10.49
CA SER A 225 -14.94 -33.35 -11.16
C SER A 225 -14.62 -33.46 -12.66
N GLY A 226 -13.33 -33.45 -13.00
CA GLY A 226 -12.85 -33.49 -14.40
C GLY A 226 -12.74 -32.13 -15.09
N ALA A 227 -12.27 -32.13 -16.34
CA ALA A 227 -11.94 -30.92 -17.07
C ALA A 227 -13.18 -30.18 -17.63
N GLY A 228 -13.16 -28.85 -17.56
CA GLY A 228 -14.08 -27.95 -18.31
C GLY A 228 -15.48 -27.73 -17.74
N THR A 229 -15.93 -28.51 -16.76
CA THR A 229 -17.25 -28.35 -16.08
C THR A 229 -17.31 -27.06 -15.26
N SER A 230 -18.48 -26.54 -14.88
CA SER A 230 -18.69 -25.13 -14.42
C SER A 230 -18.91 -24.87 -12.91
N GLY A 231 -19.04 -25.90 -12.06
CA GLY A 231 -19.32 -25.70 -10.64
C GLY A 231 -18.15 -25.18 -9.79
N SER A 232 -18.48 -24.69 -8.59
CA SER A 232 -17.55 -24.08 -7.60
C SER A 232 -17.70 -24.75 -6.22
N MET A 233 -16.67 -24.65 -5.39
CA MET A 233 -16.70 -25.15 -4.01
C MET A 233 -16.71 -23.94 -3.07
N MET A 234 -17.81 -23.73 -2.35
CA MET A 234 -18.08 -22.49 -1.59
C MET A 234 -18.26 -22.81 -0.11
N PHE A 235 -17.50 -22.19 0.79
CA PHE A 235 -17.70 -22.44 2.22
C PHE A 235 -18.99 -21.81 2.73
N VAL A 236 -19.18 -20.49 2.58
CA VAL A 236 -20.40 -19.79 2.99
C VAL A 236 -21.04 -19.09 1.80
N VAL A 237 -22.35 -19.27 1.63
CA VAL A 237 -23.19 -18.50 0.72
C VAL A 237 -24.33 -17.88 1.52
N GLY A 238 -24.41 -16.55 1.56
CA GLY A 238 -25.45 -15.79 2.26
C GLY A 238 -26.28 -14.96 1.29
N ASN A 239 -27.50 -15.43 1.01
CA ASN A 239 -28.44 -14.78 0.10
C ASN A 239 -29.56 -14.10 0.90
N GLY A 240 -29.54 -12.77 1.02
CA GLY A 240 -30.61 -12.03 1.69
C GLY A 240 -31.95 -12.04 0.93
N ASN A 241 -31.91 -12.12 -0.41
CA ASN A 241 -33.09 -12.19 -1.30
C ASN A 241 -34.08 -11.04 -1.09
N THR A 242 -33.55 -9.84 -0.85
CA THR A 242 -34.31 -8.62 -0.58
C THR A 242 -33.76 -7.46 -1.38
N ALA A 243 -34.65 -6.59 -1.89
CA ALA A 243 -34.27 -5.37 -2.59
C ALA A 243 -33.52 -4.38 -1.68
N ALA A 244 -32.81 -3.42 -2.28
CA ALA A 244 -32.05 -2.40 -1.56
C ALA A 244 -32.87 -1.71 -0.46
N GLY A 245 -32.29 -1.59 0.74
CA GLY A 245 -32.96 -1.05 1.93
C GLY A 245 -33.66 -2.09 2.81
N SER A 246 -33.84 -3.32 2.33
CA SER A 246 -34.32 -4.47 3.10
C SER A 246 -33.28 -5.59 3.11
N TYR A 247 -33.21 -6.37 4.19
CA TYR A 247 -32.15 -7.34 4.44
C TYR A 247 -32.74 -8.63 5.01
N GLY A 248 -32.68 -9.72 4.25
CA GLY A 248 -33.12 -11.04 4.72
C GLY A 248 -32.11 -11.77 5.61
N ILE A 249 -30.88 -11.24 5.76
CA ILE A 249 -29.84 -11.74 6.66
C ILE A 249 -29.29 -10.57 7.47
N THR A 250 -29.19 -10.70 8.79
CA THR A 250 -28.58 -9.68 9.65
C THR A 250 -27.61 -10.25 10.69
N ASP A 251 -26.73 -9.39 11.20
CA ASP A 251 -25.94 -9.60 12.43
C ASP A 251 -25.16 -10.93 12.46
N THR A 252 -24.65 -11.33 11.29
CA THR A 252 -23.98 -12.62 11.07
C THR A 252 -22.47 -12.50 11.32
N THR A 253 -21.90 -13.42 12.08
CA THR A 253 -20.45 -13.49 12.37
C THR A 253 -19.84 -14.71 11.70
N ILE A 254 -18.75 -14.52 10.96
CA ILE A 254 -17.98 -15.58 10.30
C ILE A 254 -16.50 -15.39 10.67
N SER A 255 -15.99 -16.23 11.58
CA SER A 255 -14.67 -15.99 12.18
C SER A 255 -13.84 -17.23 12.49
N GLY A 256 -12.52 -17.09 12.45
CA GLY A 256 -11.57 -18.16 12.80
C GLY A 256 -11.59 -19.37 11.86
N ASN A 257 -12.30 -19.32 10.73
CA ASN A 257 -12.42 -20.46 9.82
C ASN A 257 -11.18 -20.58 8.93
N THR A 258 -10.83 -21.82 8.58
CA THR A 258 -9.74 -22.12 7.62
C THR A 258 -10.33 -22.76 6.37
N VAL A 259 -10.06 -22.19 5.20
CA VAL A 259 -10.47 -22.73 3.89
C VAL A 259 -9.24 -22.99 3.05
N THR A 260 -8.95 -24.26 2.77
CA THR A 260 -7.79 -24.73 2.02
C THR A 260 -8.17 -25.15 0.60
N ASN A 261 -7.39 -24.69 -0.38
CA ASN A 261 -7.51 -25.07 -1.78
C ASN A 261 -6.77 -26.41 -2.03
N ALA A 262 -7.49 -27.52 -1.89
CA ALA A 262 -6.98 -28.87 -2.16
C ALA A 262 -7.33 -29.38 -3.57
N THR A 263 -7.62 -28.47 -4.52
CA THR A 263 -8.00 -28.84 -5.90
C THR A 263 -6.82 -29.30 -6.75
N GLY A 264 -5.58 -29.01 -6.33
CA GLY A 264 -4.37 -29.18 -7.13
C GLY A 264 -4.20 -28.12 -8.23
N LEU A 265 -5.11 -27.13 -8.32
CA LEU A 265 -5.05 -26.02 -9.26
C LEU A 265 -4.58 -24.73 -8.60
N ALA A 266 -3.94 -23.87 -9.40
CA ALA A 266 -3.61 -22.50 -9.01
C ALA A 266 -4.87 -21.70 -8.62
N ALA A 267 -4.69 -20.67 -7.79
CA ALA A 267 -5.76 -19.85 -7.21
C ALA A 267 -6.79 -19.38 -8.25
N ASP A 268 -6.32 -18.86 -9.39
CA ASP A 268 -7.12 -18.35 -10.53
C ASP A 268 -8.02 -19.40 -11.20
N LYS A 269 -7.71 -20.69 -11.03
CA LYS A 269 -8.42 -21.83 -11.63
C LYS A 269 -9.11 -22.73 -10.60
N SER A 270 -8.80 -22.57 -9.32
CA SER A 270 -9.26 -23.41 -8.22
C SER A 270 -10.79 -23.46 -8.04
N ARG A 271 -11.48 -22.35 -8.31
CA ARG A 271 -12.91 -22.14 -8.00
C ARG A 271 -13.31 -22.49 -6.57
N THR A 272 -12.36 -22.36 -5.65
CA THR A 272 -12.60 -22.39 -4.22
C THR A 272 -13.01 -20.97 -3.80
N TYR A 273 -14.18 -20.84 -3.19
CA TYR A 273 -14.70 -19.58 -2.66
C TYR A 273 -14.85 -19.69 -1.15
N GLY A 274 -14.39 -18.68 -0.43
CA GLY A 274 -14.60 -18.58 1.01
C GLY A 274 -16.03 -18.20 1.34
N ILE A 275 -16.31 -16.89 1.32
CA ILE A 275 -17.53 -16.31 1.87
C ILE A 275 -18.18 -15.41 0.82
N ALA A 276 -19.32 -15.82 0.27
CA ALA A 276 -20.11 -15.02 -0.67
C ALA A 276 -21.37 -14.49 0.04
N VAL A 277 -21.53 -13.16 0.16
CA VAL A 277 -22.70 -12.56 0.85
C VAL A 277 -23.32 -11.38 0.10
N THR A 278 -24.65 -11.36 0.01
CA THR A 278 -25.43 -10.28 -0.63
C THR A 278 -26.74 -10.00 0.10
N ALA A 279 -27.21 -8.74 0.06
CA ALA A 279 -28.37 -8.20 0.78
C ALA A 279 -28.35 -8.49 2.29
N THR A 280 -27.16 -8.44 2.90
CA THR A 280 -26.98 -8.63 4.34
C THR A 280 -26.78 -7.30 5.08
N LYS A 281 -27.10 -7.29 6.38
CA LYS A 281 -26.84 -6.17 7.29
C LYS A 281 -25.94 -6.60 8.43
N ASN A 282 -24.93 -5.78 8.79
CA ASN A 282 -24.03 -6.00 9.93
C ASN A 282 -23.28 -7.35 9.89
N THR A 283 -22.93 -7.87 8.70
CA THR A 283 -22.13 -9.10 8.58
C THR A 283 -20.66 -8.81 8.94
N THR A 284 -20.06 -9.63 9.80
CA THR A 284 -18.65 -9.53 10.19
C THR A 284 -17.88 -10.76 9.74
N VAL A 285 -16.80 -10.56 9.00
CA VAL A 285 -15.86 -11.57 8.50
C VAL A 285 -14.48 -11.27 9.11
N SER A 286 -14.03 -12.04 10.09
CA SER A 286 -12.79 -11.73 10.81
C SER A 286 -11.96 -12.92 11.28
N GLY A 287 -10.63 -12.79 11.23
CA GLY A 287 -9.71 -13.84 11.70
C GLY A 287 -9.76 -15.14 10.89
N ASN A 288 -10.30 -15.14 9.67
CA ASN A 288 -10.34 -16.31 8.81
C ASN A 288 -9.04 -16.43 7.99
N THR A 289 -8.64 -17.65 7.67
CA THR A 289 -7.58 -17.97 6.70
C THR A 289 -8.23 -18.60 5.48
N ILE A 290 -8.15 -17.96 4.31
CA ILE A 290 -8.90 -18.38 3.13
C ILE A 290 -8.01 -18.38 1.90
N GLU A 291 -7.88 -19.55 1.28
CA GLU A 291 -7.20 -19.77 0.00
C GLU A 291 -8.20 -19.86 -1.16
N GLY A 292 -7.70 -19.77 -2.40
CA GLY A 292 -8.46 -20.16 -3.60
C GLY A 292 -8.73 -19.03 -4.58
N TYR A 293 -9.94 -18.99 -5.16
CA TYR A 293 -10.28 -18.03 -6.20
C TYR A 293 -10.72 -16.69 -5.62
N ALA A 294 -11.72 -16.67 -4.72
CA ALA A 294 -12.18 -15.46 -4.06
C ALA A 294 -12.47 -15.71 -2.58
N ALA A 295 -11.82 -14.96 -1.69
CA ALA A 295 -11.97 -15.21 -0.26
C ALA A 295 -13.23 -14.58 0.35
N VAL A 296 -13.48 -13.31 0.05
CA VAL A 296 -14.76 -12.64 0.38
C VAL A 296 -15.36 -12.07 -0.90
N SER A 297 -16.58 -12.46 -1.24
CA SER A 297 -17.27 -12.02 -2.45
C SER A 297 -18.74 -11.69 -2.24
N TYR A 298 -19.40 -11.25 -3.31
CA TYR A 298 -20.86 -11.27 -3.41
C TYR A 298 -21.37 -12.62 -3.93
N SER A 299 -22.65 -12.91 -3.69
CA SER A 299 -23.44 -13.94 -4.38
C SER A 299 -24.44 -13.29 -5.34
N VAL A 300 -24.77 -13.96 -6.46
CA VAL A 300 -25.73 -13.44 -7.47
C VAL A 300 -26.99 -14.28 -7.49
N TRP A 301 -28.06 -13.76 -6.91
CA TRP A 301 -29.42 -14.31 -6.97
C TRP A 301 -30.40 -13.20 -7.42
N PRO A 302 -31.61 -13.53 -7.91
CA PRO A 302 -32.60 -12.52 -8.28
C PRO A 302 -33.00 -11.61 -7.10
N SER A 303 -33.36 -10.36 -7.41
CA SER A 303 -33.88 -9.38 -6.44
C SER A 303 -32.97 -9.06 -5.25
N GLN A 304 -31.65 -9.19 -5.41
CA GLN A 304 -30.65 -8.94 -4.38
C GLN A 304 -30.21 -7.46 -4.33
N GLY A 305 -30.39 -6.81 -3.18
CA GLY A 305 -29.83 -5.50 -2.85
C GLY A 305 -28.37 -5.55 -2.37
N PRO A 306 -27.71 -4.39 -2.21
CA PRO A 306 -26.36 -4.31 -1.68
C PRO A 306 -26.32 -4.61 -0.17
N ASN A 307 -25.16 -5.08 0.30
CA ASN A 307 -24.87 -5.22 1.73
C ASN A 307 -24.66 -3.85 2.41
N VAL A 308 -24.95 -3.78 3.72
CA VAL A 308 -24.68 -2.62 4.58
C VAL A 308 -24.08 -3.04 5.92
N GLY A 309 -23.02 -2.37 6.37
CA GLY A 309 -22.31 -2.74 7.60
C GLY A 309 -21.49 -4.02 7.47
N LEU A 310 -21.06 -4.38 6.25
CA LEU A 310 -20.17 -5.51 6.02
C LEU A 310 -18.76 -5.18 6.53
N THR A 311 -18.29 -5.87 7.55
CA THR A 311 -16.93 -5.72 8.08
C THR A 311 -16.07 -6.89 7.64
N VAL A 312 -14.92 -6.62 7.02
CA VAL A 312 -13.91 -7.63 6.64
C VAL A 312 -12.58 -7.22 7.26
N SER A 313 -12.17 -7.87 8.36
CA SER A 313 -10.99 -7.42 9.11
C SER A 313 -10.18 -8.51 9.82
N GLY A 314 -8.86 -8.39 9.80
CA GLY A 314 -7.97 -9.31 10.50
C GLY A 314 -7.89 -10.71 9.86
N ASN A 315 -8.22 -10.83 8.56
CA ASN A 315 -8.18 -12.10 7.85
C ASN A 315 -6.84 -12.27 7.10
N THR A 316 -6.45 -13.53 6.86
CA THR A 316 -5.40 -13.91 5.92
C THR A 316 -6.06 -14.42 4.65
N LEU A 317 -5.91 -13.67 3.56
CA LEU A 317 -6.59 -13.91 2.28
C LEU A 317 -5.52 -14.28 1.24
N ASP A 318 -5.28 -15.57 1.02
CA ASP A 318 -4.34 -16.06 -0.01
C ASP A 318 -5.11 -16.59 -1.23
N SER A 319 -5.95 -15.72 -1.77
CA SER A 319 -6.85 -16.00 -2.89
C SER A 319 -6.61 -15.04 -4.05
N PHE A 320 -6.84 -15.49 -5.28
CA PHE A 320 -6.62 -14.71 -6.50
C PHE A 320 -7.26 -13.31 -6.44
N ALA A 321 -8.52 -13.25 -5.99
CA ALA A 321 -9.16 -12.04 -5.51
C ALA A 321 -9.36 -12.09 -3.99
N GLY A 322 -8.84 -11.11 -3.26
CA GLY A 322 -9.00 -11.03 -1.80
C GLY A 322 -10.43 -10.67 -1.42
N VAL A 323 -10.85 -9.44 -1.77
CA VAL A 323 -12.22 -8.96 -1.54
C VAL A 323 -12.86 -8.49 -2.86
N LEU A 324 -13.85 -9.26 -3.33
CA LEU A 324 -14.55 -9.12 -4.62
C LEU A 324 -16.02 -8.73 -4.40
N LEU A 325 -16.31 -7.44 -4.19
CA LEU A 325 -17.66 -6.98 -3.80
C LEU A 325 -18.48 -6.35 -4.93
N GLY A 326 -17.87 -6.08 -6.08
CA GLY A 326 -18.57 -5.53 -7.25
C GLY A 326 -19.30 -4.23 -6.92
N ASN A 327 -20.62 -4.21 -7.18
CA ASN A 327 -21.55 -3.14 -6.81
C ASN A 327 -22.54 -3.57 -5.70
N TYR A 328 -22.25 -4.66 -4.98
CA TYR A 328 -23.14 -5.25 -3.97
C TYR A 328 -22.84 -4.76 -2.54
N VAL A 329 -22.36 -3.52 -2.42
CA VAL A 329 -22.21 -2.77 -1.15
C VAL A 329 -22.66 -1.34 -1.39
N THR A 330 -23.32 -0.71 -0.42
CA THR A 330 -23.62 0.72 -0.54
C THR A 330 -22.34 1.55 -0.42
N GLN A 331 -22.39 2.83 -0.81
CA GLN A 331 -21.34 3.79 -0.46
C GLN A 331 -21.19 3.83 1.07
N GLY A 332 -19.98 3.58 1.58
CA GLY A 332 -19.74 3.41 3.02
C GLY A 332 -20.40 2.17 3.65
N GLY A 333 -20.94 1.25 2.85
CA GLY A 333 -21.64 0.04 3.30
C GLY A 333 -20.71 -1.10 3.72
N ALA A 334 -19.41 -0.97 3.48
CA ALA A 334 -18.40 -1.93 3.92
C ALA A 334 -17.23 -1.23 4.60
N THR A 335 -16.64 -1.93 5.58
CA THR A 335 -15.39 -1.58 6.26
C THR A 335 -14.39 -2.71 6.00
N ILE A 336 -13.30 -2.43 5.29
CA ILE A 336 -12.21 -3.39 5.05
C ILE A 336 -10.92 -2.82 5.63
N LYS A 337 -10.31 -3.52 6.57
CA LYS A 337 -9.05 -3.10 7.23
C LYS A 337 -8.29 -4.28 7.80
N ASP A 338 -7.00 -4.10 8.08
CA ASP A 338 -6.18 -5.06 8.83
C ASP A 338 -6.15 -6.48 8.23
N ASN A 339 -6.40 -6.65 6.92
CA ASN A 339 -6.30 -7.95 6.25
C ASN A 339 -4.91 -8.12 5.64
N THR A 340 -4.36 -9.33 5.74
CA THR A 340 -3.13 -9.72 5.06
C THR A 340 -3.48 -10.44 3.77
N PHE A 341 -2.87 -10.02 2.66
CA PHE A 341 -3.04 -10.67 1.36
C PHE A 341 -1.83 -11.56 1.08
N GLY A 342 -2.07 -12.79 0.65
CA GLY A 342 -1.03 -13.77 0.38
C GLY A 342 -0.39 -13.62 -1.01
N GLU A 343 0.61 -14.44 -1.30
CA GLU A 343 1.37 -14.38 -2.57
C GLU A 343 0.51 -14.71 -3.80
N ASN A 344 -0.59 -15.47 -3.62
CA ASN A 344 -1.52 -15.78 -4.69
C ASN A 344 -2.49 -14.62 -5.01
N THR A 345 -2.53 -13.56 -4.19
CA THR A 345 -3.47 -12.45 -4.37
C THR A 345 -2.97 -11.43 -5.40
N GLN A 346 -3.46 -11.57 -6.62
CA GLN A 346 -3.28 -10.57 -7.67
C GLN A 346 -4.22 -9.36 -7.49
N TYR A 347 -5.41 -9.56 -6.93
CA TYR A 347 -6.42 -8.51 -6.73
C TYR A 347 -6.87 -8.42 -5.27
N PRO A 348 -6.14 -7.67 -4.40
CA PRO A 348 -6.53 -7.46 -3.00
C PRO A 348 -7.96 -6.94 -2.84
N TYR A 349 -8.33 -5.98 -3.71
CA TYR A 349 -9.66 -5.40 -3.82
C TYR A 349 -10.12 -5.46 -5.28
N ASN A 350 -11.39 -5.81 -5.49
CA ASN A 350 -11.98 -5.87 -6.83
C ASN A 350 -13.47 -5.49 -6.78
N GLY A 351 -13.86 -4.47 -7.56
CA GLY A 351 -15.23 -3.99 -7.67
C GLY A 351 -15.36 -2.46 -7.63
N GLY A 352 -16.34 -1.92 -8.36
CA GLY A 352 -16.52 -0.48 -8.56
C GLY A 352 -16.98 0.29 -7.32
N SER A 353 -17.55 -0.38 -6.31
CA SER A 353 -17.94 0.28 -5.04
C SER A 353 -16.82 0.28 -3.98
N VAL A 354 -15.64 -0.25 -4.28
CA VAL A 354 -14.50 -0.40 -3.35
C VAL A 354 -13.22 0.14 -4.00
N LEU A 355 -13.22 1.42 -4.35
CA LEU A 355 -12.06 2.08 -4.98
C LEU A 355 -11.13 2.74 -3.96
N VAL A 356 -11.69 3.28 -2.87
CA VAL A 356 -10.94 3.96 -1.80
C VAL A 356 -11.49 3.62 -0.42
N ALA A 357 -10.67 3.76 0.62
CA ALA A 357 -11.07 3.67 2.03
C ALA A 357 -10.78 4.99 2.78
N ASP A 358 -11.59 5.33 3.77
CA ASP A 358 -11.31 6.43 4.71
C ASP A 358 -10.38 6.02 5.87
N GLN A 359 -10.13 6.93 6.82
CA GLN A 359 -9.27 6.68 7.98
C GLN A 359 -9.73 5.52 8.90
N ASP A 360 -11.01 5.11 8.83
CA ASP A 360 -11.58 4.03 9.64
C ASP A 360 -11.68 2.70 8.87
N GLY A 361 -11.23 2.69 7.61
CA GLY A 361 -11.29 1.55 6.68
C GLY A 361 -12.62 1.41 5.96
N LYS A 362 -13.49 2.42 5.98
CA LYS A 362 -14.81 2.38 5.33
C LYS A 362 -14.70 2.77 3.86
N ASN A 363 -15.38 2.02 3.00
CA ASN A 363 -15.13 2.05 1.55
C ASN A 363 -16.06 2.95 0.75
N TYR A 364 -15.52 3.55 -0.30
CA TYR A 364 -16.24 4.44 -1.21
C TYR A 364 -15.89 4.14 -2.67
N ALA A 365 -16.82 4.49 -3.56
CA ALA A 365 -16.68 4.36 -5.01
C ALA A 365 -15.86 5.50 -5.66
N SER A 366 -15.39 6.49 -4.87
CA SER A 366 -14.61 7.64 -5.36
C SER A 366 -13.94 8.38 -4.18
N VAL A 367 -12.90 9.17 -4.47
CA VAL A 367 -12.23 10.06 -3.52
C VAL A 367 -13.21 11.14 -3.04
N ALA A 368 -13.91 11.84 -3.95
CA ALA A 368 -14.89 12.86 -3.58
C ALA A 368 -16.04 12.28 -2.74
N ALA A 369 -16.45 11.04 -2.99
CA ALA A 369 -17.45 10.31 -2.21
C ALA A 369 -17.01 10.06 -0.75
N ALA A 370 -15.70 9.85 -0.51
CA ALA A 370 -15.14 9.74 0.84
C ALA A 370 -15.02 11.12 1.51
N LEU A 371 -14.53 12.14 0.78
CA LEU A 371 -14.39 13.51 1.30
C LEU A 371 -15.74 14.13 1.68
N ALA A 372 -16.79 13.89 0.88
CA ALA A 372 -18.15 14.33 1.18
C ALA A 372 -18.74 13.65 2.43
N ALA A 373 -18.29 12.42 2.74
CA ALA A 373 -18.62 11.72 3.98
C ALA A 373 -17.78 12.17 5.20
N GLY A 374 -16.85 13.11 5.02
CA GLY A 374 -16.03 13.68 6.09
C GLY A 374 -14.65 13.05 6.27
N ALA A 375 -14.19 12.21 5.32
CA ALA A 375 -12.87 11.58 5.41
C ALA A 375 -11.73 12.63 5.47
N THR A 376 -10.78 12.42 6.40
CA THR A 376 -9.56 13.24 6.54
C THR A 376 -8.31 12.52 6.02
N LYS A 377 -8.36 11.18 5.93
CA LYS A 377 -7.46 10.38 5.11
C LYS A 377 -8.29 9.60 4.09
N VAL A 378 -7.85 9.56 2.84
CA VAL A 378 -8.38 8.68 1.79
C VAL A 378 -7.23 7.82 1.25
N THR A 379 -7.38 6.50 1.30
CA THR A 379 -6.39 5.53 0.81
C THR A 379 -6.92 4.86 -0.45
N LEU A 380 -6.14 4.84 -1.54
CA LEU A 380 -6.53 4.12 -2.75
C LEU A 380 -6.43 2.60 -2.55
N LEU A 381 -7.44 1.88 -3.06
CA LEU A 381 -7.51 0.41 -3.04
C LEU A 381 -7.36 -0.20 -4.44
N GLN A 382 -7.58 0.62 -5.47
CA GLN A 382 -7.49 0.32 -6.89
C GLN A 382 -7.07 1.61 -7.63
N ASN A 383 -6.76 1.52 -8.94
CA ASN A 383 -6.60 2.71 -9.78
C ASN A 383 -7.93 3.47 -9.90
N VAL A 384 -7.90 4.80 -9.84
CA VAL A 384 -9.07 5.68 -9.84
C VAL A 384 -8.98 6.69 -10.98
N ALA A 385 -10.08 6.87 -11.72
CA ALA A 385 -10.23 7.95 -12.70
C ALA A 385 -11.23 8.99 -12.16
N GLU A 386 -10.75 10.14 -11.70
CA GLU A 386 -11.54 11.17 -11.00
C GLU A 386 -10.86 12.54 -11.03
N ASP A 387 -11.65 13.60 -11.18
CA ASP A 387 -11.24 14.99 -10.97
C ASP A 387 -11.49 15.34 -9.48
N VAL A 388 -10.44 15.53 -8.68
CA VAL A 388 -10.56 15.70 -7.20
C VAL A 388 -10.45 17.16 -6.79
N THR A 389 -11.28 17.60 -5.84
CA THR A 389 -11.18 18.92 -5.20
C THR A 389 -11.08 18.79 -3.68
N ILE A 390 -10.03 19.39 -3.09
CA ILE A 390 -9.91 19.57 -1.64
C ILE A 390 -10.59 20.89 -1.26
N PRO A 391 -11.61 20.89 -0.38
CA PRO A 391 -12.30 22.11 0.00
C PRO A 391 -11.45 23.03 0.89
N ALA A 392 -11.73 24.33 0.85
CA ALA A 392 -11.09 25.30 1.72
C ALA A 392 -11.36 25.01 3.21
N GLY A 393 -10.36 25.24 4.05
CA GLY A 393 -10.42 24.96 5.49
C GLY A 393 -10.48 23.48 5.87
N LYS A 394 -10.25 22.55 4.92
CA LYS A 394 -10.12 21.12 5.20
C LYS A 394 -8.67 20.68 5.13
N THR A 395 -8.29 19.77 6.03
CA THR A 395 -7.02 19.04 6.00
C THR A 395 -7.29 17.62 5.52
N VAL A 396 -6.64 17.21 4.44
CA VAL A 396 -6.85 15.92 3.78
C VAL A 396 -5.51 15.27 3.44
N THR A 397 -5.35 13.99 3.80
CA THR A 397 -4.28 13.13 3.27
C THR A 397 -4.84 12.21 2.19
N ILE A 398 -4.22 12.19 1.00
CA ILE A 398 -4.44 11.16 -0.02
C ILE A 398 -3.24 10.22 0.01
N ASP A 399 -3.51 8.94 0.27
CA ASP A 399 -2.51 7.87 0.28
C ASP A 399 -2.71 7.02 -0.97
N LEU A 400 -1.75 7.13 -1.90
CA LEU A 400 -1.81 6.48 -3.21
C LEU A 400 -1.66 4.97 -3.10
N ASN A 401 -1.03 4.45 -2.04
CA ASN A 401 -0.89 3.01 -1.77
C ASN A 401 -0.48 2.18 -3.01
N GLY A 402 0.44 2.69 -3.82
CA GLY A 402 0.95 2.03 -5.03
C GLY A 402 0.06 2.14 -6.27
N TYR A 403 -1.13 2.76 -6.17
CA TYR A 403 -2.12 2.92 -7.24
C TYR A 403 -2.07 4.30 -7.92
N THR A 404 -2.70 4.40 -9.09
CA THR A 404 -2.80 5.63 -9.88
C THR A 404 -4.14 6.33 -9.68
N LEU A 405 -4.11 7.64 -9.41
CA LEU A 405 -5.21 8.58 -9.58
C LEU A 405 -5.01 9.35 -10.89
N THR A 406 -5.92 9.23 -11.85
CA THR A 406 -5.89 9.95 -13.14
C THR A 406 -7.10 10.87 -13.25
N ASN A 407 -6.93 12.06 -13.83
CA ASN A 407 -8.04 12.97 -14.07
C ASN A 407 -9.00 12.46 -15.16
N LYS A 408 -10.17 13.10 -15.27
CA LYS A 408 -11.12 12.92 -16.38
C LYS A 408 -11.12 14.12 -17.32
N THR A 409 -11.30 15.33 -16.79
CA THR A 409 -11.52 16.55 -17.57
C THR A 409 -10.88 17.81 -16.98
N ALA A 410 -10.59 17.81 -15.67
CA ALA A 410 -10.05 18.94 -14.94
C ALA A 410 -8.59 18.69 -14.52
N ASP A 411 -8.07 19.50 -13.59
CA ASP A 411 -6.83 19.19 -12.88
C ASP A 411 -7.07 17.92 -12.05
N THR A 412 -6.07 17.05 -11.92
CA THR A 412 -6.26 15.76 -11.21
C THR A 412 -6.61 15.99 -9.74
N ILE A 413 -5.91 16.96 -9.12
CA ILE A 413 -6.23 17.49 -7.80
C ILE A 413 -6.22 19.02 -7.83
N VAL A 414 -7.35 19.65 -7.52
CA VAL A 414 -7.43 21.07 -7.14
C VAL A 414 -7.41 21.17 -5.62
N ASN A 415 -6.35 21.73 -5.04
CA ASN A 415 -6.26 21.97 -3.61
C ASN A 415 -6.63 23.42 -3.26
N ASN A 416 -7.66 23.60 -2.44
CA ASN A 416 -8.02 24.88 -1.83
C ASN A 416 -7.84 24.91 -0.29
N GLY A 417 -7.39 23.80 0.30
CA GLY A 417 -7.21 23.63 1.73
C GLY A 417 -5.79 23.21 2.07
N THR A 418 -5.65 22.23 2.97
CA THR A 418 -4.38 21.61 3.34
C THR A 418 -4.37 20.18 2.82
N LEU A 419 -3.50 19.90 1.85
CA LEU A 419 -3.34 18.59 1.21
C LEU A 419 -2.01 17.97 1.62
N THR A 420 -2.02 16.69 1.97
CA THR A 420 -0.84 15.83 2.00
C THR A 420 -1.05 14.69 1.02
N VAL A 421 -0.06 14.40 0.16
CA VAL A 421 -0.09 13.22 -0.72
C VAL A 421 1.06 12.29 -0.35
N THR A 422 0.74 11.04 -0.02
CA THR A 422 1.70 10.00 0.36
C THR A 422 1.56 8.78 -0.54
N ASP A 423 2.55 7.90 -0.50
CA ASP A 423 2.39 6.52 -0.96
C ASP A 423 2.86 5.55 0.13
N SER A 424 1.93 4.87 0.78
CA SER A 424 2.23 3.87 1.82
C SER A 424 2.78 2.55 1.28
N SER A 425 2.65 2.25 -0.03
CA SER A 425 3.07 0.97 -0.60
C SER A 425 4.57 0.69 -0.39
N ALA A 426 4.94 -0.59 -0.29
CA ALA A 426 6.35 -0.99 -0.17
C ALA A 426 7.18 -0.64 -1.42
N LYS A 427 6.56 -0.59 -2.60
CA LYS A 427 7.23 -0.35 -3.89
C LYS A 427 7.31 1.11 -4.30
N LYS A 428 6.56 2.02 -3.64
CA LYS A 428 6.47 3.45 -3.96
C LYS A 428 6.06 3.75 -5.41
N THR A 429 5.10 2.98 -5.93
CA THR A 429 4.63 3.04 -7.34
C THR A 429 3.38 3.88 -7.57
N GLY A 430 2.86 4.54 -6.54
CA GLY A 430 1.64 5.35 -6.62
C GLY A 430 1.83 6.59 -7.49
N VAL A 431 0.79 6.97 -8.23
CA VAL A 431 0.86 8.05 -9.23
C VAL A 431 -0.33 9.00 -9.13
N VAL A 432 -0.08 10.31 -9.20
CA VAL A 432 -1.08 11.32 -9.59
C VAL A 432 -0.79 11.74 -11.03
N ASP A 433 -1.67 11.37 -11.95
CA ASP A 433 -1.48 11.52 -13.39
C ASP A 433 -2.48 12.52 -13.99
N ASN A 434 -2.02 13.37 -14.90
CA ASN A 434 -2.89 14.21 -15.71
C ASN A 434 -2.68 13.94 -17.21
N VAL A 435 -3.79 13.69 -17.91
CA VAL A 435 -3.80 13.38 -19.35
C VAL A 435 -4.43 14.47 -20.21
N THR A 436 -4.99 15.53 -19.60
CA THR A 436 -5.82 16.53 -20.29
C THR A 436 -5.07 17.83 -20.58
N HIS A 437 -5.37 18.46 -21.71
CA HIS A 437 -4.74 19.73 -22.09
C HIS A 437 -5.12 20.89 -21.14
N GLY A 438 -4.10 21.68 -20.77
CA GLY A 438 -4.28 22.87 -19.94
C GLY A 438 -4.68 22.55 -18.51
N LYS A 439 -4.24 21.40 -17.96
CA LYS A 439 -4.54 20.89 -16.61
C LYS A 439 -3.31 20.29 -15.94
N ALA A 440 -3.21 20.43 -14.62
CA ALA A 440 -2.10 19.95 -13.81
C ALA A 440 -2.44 18.63 -13.08
N ALA A 441 -1.42 17.88 -12.69
CA ALA A 441 -1.57 16.78 -11.74
C ALA A 441 -1.97 17.32 -10.35
N VAL A 442 -1.34 18.42 -9.92
CA VAL A 442 -1.79 19.17 -8.73
C VAL A 442 -1.80 20.66 -9.03
N LYS A 443 -2.93 21.28 -8.75
CA LYS A 443 -3.12 22.73 -8.71
C LYS A 443 -3.35 23.18 -7.27
N ASN A 444 -2.34 23.77 -6.65
CA ASN A 444 -2.42 24.34 -5.31
C ASN A 444 -2.78 25.83 -5.40
N THR A 445 -3.97 26.21 -4.95
CA THR A 445 -4.52 27.57 -5.15
C THR A 445 -4.02 28.57 -4.10
N ILE A 446 -4.37 29.84 -4.27
CA ILE A 446 -3.94 30.92 -3.37
C ILE A 446 -4.42 30.64 -1.94
N GLY A 447 -3.48 30.67 -0.98
CA GLY A 447 -3.74 30.36 0.42
C GLY A 447 -3.86 28.87 0.76
N ALA A 448 -3.80 27.98 -0.22
CA ALA A 448 -3.77 26.54 0.00
C ALA A 448 -2.35 26.05 0.33
N THR A 449 -2.25 24.96 1.10
CA THR A 449 -0.97 24.31 1.47
C THR A 449 -0.95 22.88 0.96
N ALA A 450 0.12 22.48 0.28
CA ALA A 450 0.32 21.12 -0.22
C ALA A 450 1.67 20.54 0.23
N THR A 451 1.67 19.32 0.77
CA THR A 451 2.89 18.55 1.06
C THR A 451 2.87 17.28 0.23
N LEU A 452 3.91 17.07 -0.58
CA LEU A 452 4.11 15.86 -1.37
C LEU A 452 5.19 15.02 -0.67
N ASP A 453 4.78 13.86 -0.13
CA ASP A 453 5.56 12.98 0.76
C ASP A 453 5.81 11.58 0.16
N GLY A 454 5.45 11.37 -1.11
CA GLY A 454 5.80 10.16 -1.85
C GLY A 454 5.01 10.01 -3.16
N GLY A 455 5.42 9.01 -3.96
CA GLY A 455 4.80 8.71 -5.24
C GLY A 455 5.29 9.60 -6.39
N THR A 456 4.65 9.44 -7.56
CA THR A 456 4.98 10.16 -8.79
C THR A 456 3.85 11.12 -9.17
N PHE A 457 4.17 12.38 -9.45
CA PHE A 457 3.25 13.37 -10.01
C PHE A 457 3.62 13.59 -11.46
N ARG A 458 2.70 13.35 -12.39
CA ARG A 458 3.05 13.42 -13.81
C ARG A 458 1.97 13.96 -14.74
N ARG A 459 2.44 14.45 -15.89
CA ARG A 459 1.67 14.48 -17.13
C ARG A 459 2.19 13.39 -18.05
N SER A 460 1.39 12.36 -18.31
CA SER A 460 1.78 11.19 -19.13
C SER A 460 1.41 11.30 -20.61
N GLN A 461 0.66 12.33 -21.00
CA GLN A 461 0.18 12.58 -22.36
C GLN A 461 0.58 13.98 -22.85
N GLU A 462 1.69 14.52 -22.36
CA GLU A 462 2.24 15.77 -22.90
C GLU A 462 2.61 15.57 -24.37
N ALA A 463 2.39 16.57 -25.22
CA ALA A 463 2.65 16.47 -26.65
C ALA A 463 3.80 17.38 -27.13
N GLY A 464 4.26 18.30 -26.29
CA GLY A 464 5.32 19.24 -26.64
C GLY A 464 6.70 18.61 -26.57
N SER A 465 7.18 18.13 -27.72
CA SER A 465 8.44 17.40 -27.90
C SER A 465 9.66 18.30 -28.17
N ASP A 466 9.48 19.61 -28.29
CA ASP A 466 10.56 20.60 -28.39
C ASP A 466 10.22 21.91 -27.64
N PRO A 467 11.21 22.80 -27.37
CA PRO A 467 11.01 24.04 -26.62
C PRO A 467 10.06 25.09 -27.22
N LYS A 468 9.61 24.93 -28.47
CA LYS A 468 8.86 25.94 -29.23
C LYS A 468 7.45 25.47 -29.61
N ASN A 469 7.23 24.16 -29.77
CA ASN A 469 5.94 23.61 -30.19
C ASN A 469 5.24 22.84 -29.05
N ASN A 470 3.97 23.18 -28.79
CA ASN A 470 3.21 22.62 -27.68
C ASN A 470 2.55 21.25 -27.96
N GLY A 471 2.55 20.80 -29.22
CA GLY A 471 1.94 19.55 -29.68
C GLY A 471 0.42 19.42 -29.46
N GLY A 472 -0.28 20.47 -29.02
CA GLY A 472 -1.73 20.44 -28.73
C GLY A 472 -2.14 19.89 -27.36
N ASN A 473 -1.29 19.16 -26.64
CA ASN A 473 -1.52 18.78 -25.23
C ASN A 473 -0.36 19.24 -24.36
N SER A 474 -0.42 20.50 -23.90
CA SER A 474 0.59 21.12 -23.04
C SER A 474 0.05 21.69 -21.73
N PHE A 475 0.68 21.40 -20.59
CA PHE A 475 0.57 22.19 -19.35
C PHE A 475 1.65 21.87 -18.31
N TYR A 476 1.65 22.60 -17.19
CA TYR A 476 2.47 22.29 -16.01
C TYR A 476 2.05 20.96 -15.35
N THR A 477 3.01 20.19 -14.83
CA THR A 477 2.68 19.01 -14.00
C THR A 477 2.21 19.46 -12.62
N LEU A 478 2.90 20.41 -12.01
CA LEU A 478 2.46 21.08 -10.78
C LEU A 478 2.27 22.58 -11.04
N GLN A 479 1.13 23.11 -10.60
CA GLN A 479 0.86 24.55 -10.53
C GLN A 479 0.72 24.97 -9.07
N ASN A 480 1.63 25.80 -8.57
CA ASN A 480 1.59 26.32 -7.20
C ASN A 480 1.37 27.84 -7.18
N MET A 481 0.28 28.26 -6.55
CA MET A 481 -0.07 29.65 -6.24
C MET A 481 -0.21 29.87 -4.72
N GLY A 482 0.10 28.86 -3.90
CA GLY A 482 0.07 28.86 -2.45
C GLY A 482 1.39 28.38 -1.86
N ALA A 483 1.34 27.62 -0.77
CA ALA A 483 2.54 26.97 -0.19
C ALA A 483 2.62 25.50 -0.63
N MET A 484 3.75 25.07 -1.17
CA MET A 484 4.01 23.69 -1.58
C MET A 484 5.36 23.20 -1.06
N THR A 485 5.38 22.01 -0.44
CA THR A 485 6.60 21.31 -0.06
C THR A 485 6.70 19.99 -0.82
N ILE A 486 7.85 19.73 -1.43
CA ILE A 486 8.20 18.47 -2.09
C ILE A 486 9.30 17.80 -1.28
N ASN A 487 9.00 16.67 -0.66
CA ASN A 487 9.94 15.92 0.16
C ASN A 487 10.67 14.83 -0.63
N ASP A 488 11.69 14.23 0.00
CA ASP A 488 12.46 13.17 -0.62
C ASP A 488 11.62 11.92 -0.89
N GLY A 489 11.98 11.16 -1.93
CA GLY A 489 11.18 10.03 -2.43
C GLY A 489 9.98 10.41 -3.31
N VAL A 490 9.75 11.70 -3.58
CA VAL A 490 8.81 12.16 -4.62
C VAL A 490 9.48 12.19 -5.99
N THR A 491 8.74 11.80 -7.03
CA THR A 491 9.09 12.11 -8.43
C THR A 491 8.08 13.08 -9.03
N VAL A 492 8.55 14.11 -9.73
CA VAL A 492 7.72 15.01 -10.55
C VAL A 492 8.22 14.96 -11.99
N GLU A 493 7.38 14.55 -12.93
CA GLU A 493 7.79 14.34 -14.31
C GLU A 493 6.79 14.87 -15.35
N SER A 494 7.28 15.37 -16.48
CA SER A 494 6.46 15.65 -17.65
C SER A 494 6.93 14.77 -18.81
N LYS A 495 6.05 13.92 -19.34
CA LYS A 495 6.38 12.88 -20.32
C LYS A 495 5.49 12.92 -21.55
N LEU A 496 6.11 12.65 -22.68
CA LEU A 496 5.43 12.32 -23.92
C LEU A 496 4.73 10.95 -23.81
N ALA A 497 3.77 10.68 -24.69
CA ALA A 497 3.01 9.44 -24.71
C ALA A 497 3.87 8.16 -24.91
N ASP A 498 5.10 8.29 -25.42
CA ASP A 498 6.09 7.21 -25.54
C ASP A 498 6.92 6.98 -24.26
N GLY A 499 6.68 7.78 -23.21
CA GLY A 499 7.37 7.72 -21.93
C GLY A 499 8.66 8.55 -21.84
N THR A 500 9.10 9.19 -22.93
CA THR A 500 10.28 10.08 -22.93
C THR A 500 9.97 11.43 -22.27
N PRO A 501 10.97 12.15 -21.71
CA PRO A 501 10.75 13.47 -21.15
C PRO A 501 10.23 14.47 -22.19
N SER A 502 9.17 15.19 -21.84
CA SER A 502 8.66 16.30 -22.66
C SER A 502 9.61 17.50 -22.62
N LYS A 503 9.42 18.46 -23.55
CA LYS A 503 10.37 19.57 -23.76
C LYS A 503 9.75 20.96 -23.86
N PHE A 504 8.42 21.09 -23.81
CA PHE A 504 7.72 22.37 -24.03
C PHE A 504 7.17 23.06 -22.78
N SER A 505 6.36 22.39 -21.95
CA SER A 505 5.79 23.05 -20.76
C SER A 505 6.83 23.09 -19.64
N SER A 506 6.78 24.07 -18.74
CA SER A 506 7.51 23.98 -17.46
C SER A 506 6.99 22.78 -16.67
N VAL A 507 7.86 21.97 -16.06
CA VAL A 507 7.38 20.82 -15.25
C VAL A 507 6.66 21.30 -13.99
N ILE A 508 7.14 22.38 -13.40
CA ILE A 508 6.52 23.07 -12.25
C ILE A 508 6.39 24.55 -12.59
N ALA A 509 5.27 25.17 -12.25
CA ALA A 509 5.11 26.62 -12.17
C ALA A 509 4.80 27.02 -10.72
N ASN A 510 5.65 27.87 -10.14
CA ASN A 510 5.48 28.48 -8.83
C ASN A 510 5.32 29.99 -8.98
N GLY A 511 4.25 30.58 -8.46
CA GLY A 511 3.97 32.01 -8.61
C GLY A 511 3.03 32.32 -9.79
N PHE A 512 3.08 33.56 -10.27
CA PHE A 512 1.99 34.16 -11.04
C PHE A 512 2.48 34.66 -12.40
N ARG A 513 2.06 33.99 -13.47
CA ARG A 513 2.53 34.25 -14.84
C ARG A 513 2.27 35.68 -15.33
N ASN A 514 1.16 36.30 -14.95
CA ASN A 514 0.85 37.69 -15.28
C ASN A 514 1.02 38.64 -14.07
N GLY A 515 1.79 38.23 -13.07
CA GLY A 515 2.10 39.06 -11.90
C GLY A 515 0.86 39.53 -11.15
N ILE A 516 0.82 40.84 -10.86
CA ILE A 516 -0.27 41.53 -10.15
C ILE A 516 -1.66 41.28 -10.77
N LYS A 517 -1.75 40.99 -12.08
CA LYS A 517 -3.03 40.70 -12.74
C LYS A 517 -3.65 39.37 -12.28
N ASP A 518 -2.81 38.38 -11.99
CA ASP A 518 -3.24 37.08 -11.45
C ASP A 518 -3.19 37.07 -9.90
N ASN A 519 -2.61 38.13 -9.29
CA ASN A 519 -2.31 38.24 -7.87
C ASN A 519 -2.53 39.67 -7.32
N PRO A 520 -3.75 40.21 -7.33
CA PRO A 520 -4.01 41.60 -6.93
C PRO A 520 -3.72 41.88 -5.44
N ASP A 521 -3.69 40.83 -4.60
CA ASP A 521 -3.43 40.91 -3.16
C ASP A 521 -1.96 40.62 -2.78
N GLU A 522 -1.05 40.61 -3.78
CA GLU A 522 0.41 40.45 -3.65
C GLU A 522 0.85 39.24 -2.80
N LYS A 523 0.14 38.11 -2.92
CA LYS A 523 0.46 36.87 -2.19
C LYS A 523 1.71 36.20 -2.73
N THR A 524 2.60 35.77 -1.85
CA THR A 524 3.75 34.93 -2.20
C THR A 524 3.31 33.49 -2.45
N ALA A 525 3.78 32.89 -3.54
CA ALA A 525 3.71 31.44 -3.75
C ALA A 525 5.04 30.82 -3.31
N GLU A 526 5.01 29.98 -2.29
CA GLU A 526 6.22 29.35 -1.72
C GLU A 526 6.35 27.90 -2.20
N LEU A 527 7.49 27.55 -2.79
CA LEU A 527 7.85 26.19 -3.18
C LEU A 527 9.15 25.79 -2.49
N THR A 528 9.07 24.80 -1.58
CA THR A 528 10.24 24.19 -0.93
C THR A 528 10.47 22.80 -1.50
N ILE A 529 11.69 22.51 -1.96
CA ILE A 529 12.12 21.21 -2.48
C ILE A 529 13.21 20.66 -1.56
N ASN A 530 12.85 19.67 -0.74
CA ASN A 530 13.75 19.03 0.22
C ASN A 530 14.49 17.82 -0.37
N GLY A 531 14.00 17.24 -1.46
CA GLY A 531 14.55 16.04 -2.07
C GLY A 531 13.81 15.63 -3.35
N GLY A 532 13.93 14.36 -3.73
CA GLY A 532 13.20 13.78 -4.84
C GLY A 532 13.84 14.00 -6.22
N THR A 533 13.10 13.64 -7.28
CA THR A 533 13.53 13.75 -8.67
C THR A 533 12.53 14.61 -9.46
N ILE A 534 13.01 15.61 -10.19
CA ILE A 534 12.20 16.51 -11.02
C ILE A 534 12.76 16.49 -12.44
N THR A 535 11.96 16.03 -13.42
CA THR A 535 12.45 15.78 -14.78
C THR A 535 11.46 16.12 -15.90
N GLY A 536 12.02 16.46 -17.07
CA GLY A 536 11.26 16.84 -18.25
C GLY A 536 10.69 18.26 -18.19
N GLY A 537 9.95 18.63 -19.23
CA GLY A 537 9.56 20.01 -19.47
C GLY A 537 10.74 20.94 -19.72
N LEU A 538 10.49 22.25 -19.79
CA LEU A 538 11.55 23.25 -19.99
C LEU A 538 12.44 23.46 -18.76
N TYR A 539 11.83 23.58 -17.58
CA TYR A 539 12.42 23.98 -16.30
C TYR A 539 11.38 23.95 -15.17
N ILE A 540 11.84 24.09 -13.92
CA ILE A 540 11.04 24.68 -12.83
C ILE A 540 10.93 26.18 -13.08
N LYS A 541 9.72 26.71 -13.17
CA LYS A 541 9.46 28.14 -13.37
C LYS A 541 9.08 28.78 -12.05
N ASN A 542 9.96 29.62 -11.51
CA ASN A 542 9.63 30.51 -10.39
C ASN A 542 9.21 31.86 -10.99
N ASP A 543 7.90 32.04 -11.19
CA ASP A 543 7.27 33.25 -11.73
C ASP A 543 7.26 34.41 -10.72
N GLU A 544 6.68 35.55 -11.11
CA GLU A 544 6.47 36.71 -10.24
C GLU A 544 5.74 36.34 -8.94
N TYR A 545 6.15 36.96 -7.83
CA TYR A 545 5.76 36.61 -6.45
C TYR A 545 6.06 35.15 -6.04
N GLY A 546 6.83 34.41 -6.85
CA GLY A 546 7.34 33.09 -6.51
C GLY A 546 8.56 33.16 -5.58
N LYS A 547 8.53 32.36 -4.52
CA LYS A 547 9.67 32.07 -3.64
C LYS A 547 10.00 30.58 -3.74
N LEU A 548 11.17 30.25 -4.27
CA LEU A 548 11.69 28.89 -4.43
C LEU A 548 12.84 28.65 -3.45
N THR A 549 12.81 27.53 -2.73
CA THR A 549 13.93 27.06 -1.90
C THR A 549 14.25 25.61 -2.28
N VAL A 550 15.48 25.34 -2.69
CA VAL A 550 15.98 24.01 -3.06
C VAL A 550 17.02 23.57 -2.03
N ASN A 551 16.63 22.66 -1.14
CA ASN A 551 17.50 22.06 -0.12
C ASN A 551 18.10 20.71 -0.58
N GLY A 552 17.53 20.08 -1.62
CA GLY A 552 17.93 18.75 -2.06
C GLY A 552 17.30 18.32 -3.40
N GLY A 553 17.56 17.07 -3.79
CA GLY A 553 16.96 16.42 -4.96
C GLY A 553 17.78 16.53 -6.26
N THR A 554 17.29 15.87 -7.30
CA THR A 554 17.87 15.87 -8.66
C THR A 554 16.91 16.58 -9.60
N ILE A 555 17.34 17.66 -10.24
CA ILE A 555 16.50 18.53 -11.07
C ILE A 555 17.11 18.63 -12.47
N THR A 556 16.35 18.20 -13.48
CA THR A 556 16.75 18.22 -14.89
C THR A 556 15.61 18.75 -15.76
N GLY A 557 15.77 19.93 -16.33
CA GLY A 557 14.86 20.45 -17.36
C GLY A 557 15.50 20.49 -18.74
N THR A 558 14.72 20.82 -19.77
CA THR A 558 15.22 20.86 -21.15
C THR A 558 16.14 22.06 -21.39
N SER A 559 15.71 23.27 -21.02
CA SER A 559 16.45 24.52 -21.28
C SER A 559 17.10 25.13 -20.05
N ALA A 560 16.61 24.77 -18.86
CA ALA A 560 17.18 25.12 -17.56
C ALA A 560 16.72 24.10 -16.51
N ALA A 561 17.42 23.96 -15.39
CA ALA A 561 16.83 23.34 -14.20
C ALA A 561 15.81 24.32 -13.57
N VAL A 562 16.20 25.59 -13.45
CA VAL A 562 15.40 26.67 -12.87
C VAL A 562 15.40 27.91 -13.76
N LEU A 563 14.21 28.42 -14.09
CA LEU A 563 14.00 29.77 -14.59
C LEU A 563 13.39 30.62 -13.47
N ASN A 564 14.08 31.70 -13.09
CA ASN A 564 13.71 32.54 -11.96
C ASN A 564 13.35 33.98 -12.38
N TYR A 565 12.09 34.35 -12.12
CA TYR A 565 11.52 35.71 -12.12
C TYR A 565 11.10 36.16 -10.71
N GLY A 566 11.46 35.38 -9.68
CA GLY A 566 11.13 35.62 -8.29
C GLY A 566 12.35 35.54 -7.37
N THR A 567 12.14 35.13 -6.12
CA THR A 567 13.25 34.83 -5.20
C THR A 567 13.56 33.34 -5.22
N ALA A 568 14.81 32.96 -5.50
CA ALA A 568 15.27 31.58 -5.48
C ALA A 568 16.46 31.42 -4.51
N GLU A 569 16.44 30.35 -3.71
CA GLU A 569 17.55 29.90 -2.88
C GLU A 569 17.92 28.46 -3.25
N ILE A 570 19.20 28.21 -3.54
CA ILE A 570 19.76 26.89 -3.83
C ILE A 570 20.75 26.57 -2.72
N ALA A 571 20.27 25.83 -1.71
CA ALA A 571 21.04 25.35 -0.58
C ALA A 571 21.52 23.89 -0.75
N GLY A 572 20.99 23.16 -1.74
CA GLY A 572 21.36 21.77 -2.01
C GLY A 572 20.87 21.26 -3.36
N GLY A 573 20.94 19.94 -3.54
CA GLY A 573 20.51 19.24 -4.75
C GLY A 573 21.54 19.24 -5.90
N THR A 574 21.16 18.60 -7.01
CA THR A 574 21.92 18.55 -8.27
C THR A 574 21.07 19.08 -9.40
N LEU A 575 21.52 20.15 -10.06
CA LEU A 575 20.80 20.87 -11.11
C LEU A 575 21.52 20.70 -12.45
N THR A 576 20.76 20.31 -13.49
CA THR A 576 21.26 19.99 -14.84
C THR A 576 20.24 20.40 -15.91
N ALA A 577 20.65 20.42 -17.18
CA ALA A 577 19.74 20.56 -18.31
C ALA A 577 20.21 19.76 -19.53
N THR A 578 19.30 19.46 -20.46
CA THR A 578 19.57 18.54 -21.59
C THR A 578 19.89 19.20 -22.92
N ASN A 579 19.55 20.47 -23.15
CA ASN A 579 19.91 21.17 -24.38
C ASN A 579 21.36 21.65 -24.37
N ASP A 580 22.05 21.60 -25.51
CA ASP A 580 23.45 22.03 -25.63
C ASP A 580 23.68 23.51 -25.31
N ASP A 581 22.67 24.37 -25.53
CA ASP A 581 22.67 25.82 -25.27
C ASP A 581 22.01 26.23 -23.94
N ALA A 582 21.76 25.26 -23.05
CA ALA A 582 20.99 25.47 -21.82
C ALA A 582 21.65 26.43 -20.81
N ARG A 583 20.80 27.06 -20.01
CA ARG A 583 21.16 27.95 -18.89
C ARG A 583 20.71 27.29 -17.61
N ILE A 584 21.56 26.51 -16.93
CA ILE A 584 21.13 25.58 -15.86
C ILE A 584 20.33 26.30 -14.77
N VAL A 585 20.83 27.45 -14.31
CA VAL A 585 20.04 28.43 -13.56
C VAL A 585 19.96 29.72 -14.36
N TRP A 586 18.77 30.05 -14.86
CA TRP A 586 18.49 31.26 -15.61
C TRP A 586 17.74 32.26 -14.71
N ASN A 587 18.43 33.33 -14.32
CA ASN A 587 17.88 34.37 -13.46
C ASN A 587 17.51 35.63 -14.28
N ILE A 588 16.29 36.14 -14.11
CA ILE A 588 15.75 37.28 -14.86
C ILE A 588 15.06 38.24 -13.88
N ARG A 589 15.32 39.55 -13.98
CA ARG A 589 14.47 40.55 -13.32
C ARG A 589 13.36 41.02 -14.26
N VAL A 590 12.15 41.20 -13.74
CA VAL A 590 10.96 41.52 -14.56
C VAL A 590 10.89 43.00 -15.00
N ASP A 591 11.30 43.92 -14.14
CA ASP A 591 11.31 45.36 -14.43
C ASP A 591 12.38 46.05 -13.56
N LYS A 592 13.20 46.92 -14.15
CA LYS A 592 14.21 47.72 -13.44
C LYS A 592 13.59 48.74 -12.48
N SER A 593 12.37 49.19 -12.75
CA SER A 593 11.69 50.31 -12.06
C SER A 593 10.70 49.90 -10.96
N ALA A 594 10.16 48.67 -11.00
CA ALA A 594 9.22 48.18 -10.00
C ALA A 594 9.92 47.69 -8.71
N THR A 595 9.32 48.02 -7.55
CA THR A 595 9.76 47.59 -6.21
C THR A 595 9.44 46.13 -5.92
N SER A 596 8.46 45.55 -6.61
CA SER A 596 8.03 44.16 -6.48
C SER A 596 8.79 43.18 -7.40
N ALA A 597 9.86 43.61 -8.07
CA ALA A 597 10.53 42.88 -9.16
C ALA A 597 11.74 42.05 -8.70
N PRO A 598 11.60 40.76 -8.35
CA PRO A 598 12.65 39.98 -7.72
C PRO A 598 13.33 39.13 -8.81
N GLY A 599 14.48 39.56 -9.30
CA GLY A 599 15.40 38.68 -10.05
C GLY A 599 16.47 38.18 -9.10
N THR A 600 16.10 37.59 -7.97
CA THR A 600 16.99 37.35 -6.83
C THR A 600 17.32 35.87 -6.68
N LEU A 601 18.62 35.54 -6.70
CA LEU A 601 19.13 34.19 -6.53
C LEU A 601 20.18 34.17 -5.41
N THR A 602 20.07 33.23 -4.49
CA THR A 602 21.14 32.88 -3.54
C THR A 602 21.56 31.44 -3.78
N VAL A 603 22.87 31.20 -3.92
CA VAL A 603 23.47 29.85 -3.99
C VAL A 603 24.37 29.66 -2.78
N SER A 604 23.94 28.79 -1.88
CA SER A 604 24.63 28.45 -0.62
C SER A 604 25.09 27.00 -0.54
N GLY A 605 24.59 26.14 -1.45
CA GLY A 605 24.99 24.75 -1.56
C GLY A 605 24.58 24.11 -2.88
N GLY A 606 24.57 22.78 -2.90
CA GLY A 606 24.22 21.99 -4.09
C GLY A 606 25.30 21.96 -5.17
N THR A 607 24.96 21.32 -6.29
CA THR A 607 25.81 21.21 -7.49
C THR A 607 25.02 21.68 -8.71
N ILE A 608 25.54 22.66 -9.43
CA ILE A 608 24.99 23.17 -10.69
C ILE A 608 25.95 22.74 -11.80
N THR A 609 25.50 21.87 -12.71
CA THR A 609 26.37 21.27 -13.74
C THR A 609 25.93 21.66 -15.14
N ALA A 610 26.80 22.42 -15.81
CA ALA A 610 26.78 22.70 -17.23
C ALA A 610 27.85 21.89 -17.98
N THR A 611 27.54 21.50 -19.21
CA THR A 611 28.37 20.69 -20.10
C THR A 611 28.35 21.26 -21.53
N GLY A 612 29.39 21.05 -22.32
CA GLY A 612 29.44 21.60 -23.69
C GLY A 612 29.38 23.13 -23.72
N GLU A 613 28.41 23.69 -24.45
CA GLU A 613 28.20 25.14 -24.59
C GLU A 613 27.24 25.72 -23.52
N GLN A 614 26.74 24.90 -22.61
CA GLN A 614 25.81 25.30 -21.55
C GLN A 614 26.44 26.32 -20.58
N THR A 615 25.60 27.18 -20.00
CA THR A 615 26.00 28.12 -18.93
C THR A 615 25.42 27.66 -17.59
N ALA A 616 26.25 27.57 -16.55
CA ALA A 616 25.84 27.10 -15.23
C ALA A 616 24.90 28.10 -14.54
N ILE A 617 25.29 29.39 -14.50
CA ILE A 617 24.46 30.48 -13.96
C ILE A 617 24.44 31.62 -14.98
N TYR A 618 23.25 32.00 -15.44
CA TYR A 618 23.05 33.06 -16.42
C TYR A 618 22.16 34.17 -15.87
N GLN A 619 22.64 35.41 -15.87
CA GLN A 619 21.86 36.58 -15.51
C GLN A 619 21.36 37.34 -16.74
N ASP A 620 20.04 37.36 -16.94
CA ASP A 620 19.38 38.12 -17.98
C ASP A 620 19.03 39.52 -17.48
N GLN A 621 19.67 40.52 -18.06
CA GLN A 621 19.55 41.94 -17.71
C GLN A 621 18.68 42.72 -18.70
N SER A 622 18.10 42.05 -19.71
CA SER A 622 17.26 42.67 -20.76
C SER A 622 16.08 43.49 -20.21
N ARG A 623 15.67 43.21 -18.97
CA ARG A 623 14.56 43.86 -18.26
C ARG A 623 15.00 44.50 -16.93
N GLY A 624 16.32 44.64 -16.71
CA GLY A 624 16.93 45.23 -15.52
C GLY A 624 17.87 44.27 -14.78
N THR A 625 18.80 44.81 -13.98
CA THR A 625 19.69 44.00 -13.16
C THR A 625 18.94 43.41 -11.96
N GLY A 626 18.93 42.08 -11.85
CA GLY A 626 18.61 41.32 -10.63
C GLY A 626 19.80 41.26 -9.66
N ALA A 627 19.77 40.33 -8.70
CA ALA A 627 20.88 40.10 -7.77
C ALA A 627 21.18 38.60 -7.64
N ILE A 628 22.45 38.22 -7.69
CA ILE A 628 22.92 36.84 -7.54
C ILE A 628 24.01 36.79 -6.47
N ALA A 629 23.70 36.22 -5.32
CA ALA A 629 24.66 35.95 -4.26
C ALA A 629 25.13 34.49 -4.35
N ILE A 630 26.45 34.25 -4.37
CA ILE A 630 27.03 32.90 -4.30
C ILE A 630 27.95 32.86 -3.08
N ASN A 631 27.55 32.12 -2.05
CA ASN A 631 28.31 31.98 -0.79
C ASN A 631 28.68 30.51 -0.49
N GLY A 632 28.25 29.55 -1.32
CA GLY A 632 28.63 28.15 -1.23
C GLY A 632 28.23 27.35 -2.47
N GLY A 633 28.27 26.02 -2.37
CA GLY A 633 27.93 25.11 -3.46
C GLY A 633 29.05 24.86 -4.47
N THR A 634 28.75 24.03 -5.48
CA THR A 634 29.65 23.66 -6.57
C THR A 634 29.06 24.11 -7.91
N VAL A 635 29.77 24.95 -8.65
CA VAL A 635 29.36 25.47 -9.96
C VAL A 635 30.30 24.94 -11.03
N GLN A 636 29.81 24.00 -11.84
CA GLN A 636 30.57 23.38 -12.91
C GLN A 636 30.17 24.00 -14.25
N GLY A 637 31.06 24.79 -14.84
CA GLY A 637 30.82 25.54 -16.08
C GLY A 637 30.75 27.07 -15.87
N PRO A 638 30.46 27.83 -16.93
CA PRO A 638 30.63 29.28 -16.92
C PRO A 638 29.49 30.01 -16.20
N ILE A 639 29.82 31.20 -15.67
CA ILE A 639 28.88 32.18 -15.13
C ILE A 639 28.86 33.37 -16.10
N ALA A 640 27.68 33.74 -16.60
CA ALA A 640 27.55 34.76 -17.65
C ALA A 640 26.36 35.70 -17.45
N GLN A 641 26.35 36.78 -18.23
CA GLN A 641 25.30 37.81 -18.24
C GLN A 641 24.93 38.18 -19.67
N SER A 642 23.72 38.74 -19.88
CA SER A 642 23.25 39.14 -21.22
C SER A 642 23.94 40.36 -21.80
N ASP A 643 24.38 41.32 -20.96
CA ASP A 643 25.17 42.46 -21.41
C ASP A 643 26.66 42.22 -21.15
N ALA A 644 27.39 41.78 -22.17
CA ALA A 644 28.83 41.56 -22.10
C ALA A 644 29.65 42.87 -22.00
N LYS A 645 29.02 44.04 -22.00
CA LYS A 645 29.65 45.37 -21.85
C LYS A 645 29.26 46.10 -20.56
N ALA A 646 28.33 45.58 -19.77
CA ALA A 646 28.07 46.09 -18.44
C ALA A 646 29.30 45.86 -17.54
N ASP A 647 29.66 46.86 -16.73
CA ASP A 647 30.71 46.70 -15.72
C ASP A 647 30.34 45.55 -14.78
N ALA A 648 31.32 44.74 -14.41
CA ALA A 648 31.07 43.52 -13.62
C ALA A 648 30.46 43.82 -12.23
N ALA A 649 30.65 45.04 -11.70
CA ALA A 649 29.99 45.54 -10.49
C ALA A 649 28.50 45.89 -10.71
N ASP A 650 28.13 46.35 -11.91
CA ASP A 650 26.73 46.62 -12.32
C ASP A 650 25.98 45.33 -12.71
N ALA A 651 26.68 44.19 -12.75
CA ALA A 651 26.13 42.90 -13.13
C ALA A 651 25.13 42.31 -12.13
N GLY A 652 25.21 42.73 -10.86
CA GLY A 652 24.39 42.22 -9.76
C GLY A 652 24.91 40.94 -9.08
N PHE A 653 26.10 40.46 -9.45
CA PHE A 653 26.74 39.32 -8.79
C PHE A 653 27.44 39.72 -7.48
N SER A 654 27.46 38.79 -6.51
CA SER A 654 28.24 38.91 -5.27
C SER A 654 28.72 37.52 -4.83
N ILE A 655 29.95 37.16 -5.23
CA ILE A 655 30.55 35.85 -4.94
C ILE A 655 31.49 35.97 -3.73
N SER A 656 31.17 35.22 -2.67
CA SER A 656 31.90 35.18 -1.38
C SER A 656 32.31 33.77 -0.94
N GLY A 657 31.91 32.73 -1.68
CA GLY A 657 32.25 31.34 -1.41
C GLY A 657 31.84 30.40 -2.55
N GLY A 658 32.04 29.10 -2.35
CA GLY A 658 31.76 28.04 -3.33
C GLY A 658 33.01 27.52 -4.06
N THR A 659 32.80 26.47 -4.85
CA THR A 659 33.83 25.80 -5.67
C THR A 659 33.42 25.85 -7.15
N PHE A 660 34.34 26.22 -8.03
CA PHE A 660 34.08 26.51 -9.45
C PHE A 660 35.03 25.72 -10.36
N THR A 661 34.55 25.14 -11.47
CA THR A 661 35.46 24.51 -12.46
C THR A 661 36.04 25.51 -13.47
N ILE A 662 35.45 26.70 -13.56
CA ILE A 662 35.95 27.82 -14.36
C ILE A 662 36.20 28.99 -13.41
N LYS A 663 37.36 29.64 -13.55
CA LYS A 663 37.77 30.77 -12.69
C LYS A 663 36.70 31.88 -12.72
N PRO A 664 36.09 32.26 -11.59
CA PRO A 664 35.15 33.37 -11.54
C PRO A 664 35.78 34.69 -12.00
N ASN A 665 34.99 35.54 -12.66
CA ASN A 665 35.42 36.92 -12.95
C ASN A 665 35.64 37.67 -11.64
N ALA A 666 36.80 38.31 -11.50
CA ALA A 666 37.17 39.07 -10.29
C ALA A 666 36.15 40.18 -9.97
N GLY A 667 35.51 40.77 -10.98
CA GLY A 667 34.48 41.78 -10.79
C GLY A 667 33.10 41.26 -10.33
N TYR A 668 32.91 39.94 -10.24
CA TYR A 668 31.72 39.32 -9.63
C TYR A 668 31.93 38.99 -8.14
N LEU A 669 33.14 39.18 -7.60
CA LEU A 669 33.45 38.89 -6.20
C LEU A 669 32.81 39.94 -5.27
N ALA A 670 32.45 39.52 -4.07
CA ALA A 670 32.08 40.42 -3.00
C ALA A 670 33.31 41.21 -2.49
N ASP A 671 33.08 42.41 -1.96
CA ASP A 671 34.14 43.24 -1.39
C ASP A 671 34.96 42.50 -0.33
N GLY A 672 36.29 42.51 -0.50
CA GLY A 672 37.21 41.82 0.41
C GLY A 672 37.27 40.31 0.23
N TYR A 673 37.02 39.79 -0.97
CA TYR A 673 37.23 38.38 -1.32
C TYR A 673 38.17 38.23 -2.53
N GLU A 674 38.90 37.11 -2.59
CA GLU A 674 39.76 36.73 -3.71
C GLU A 674 39.54 35.28 -4.14
N VAL A 675 39.76 35.00 -5.43
CA VAL A 675 39.76 33.63 -5.97
C VAL A 675 41.08 32.94 -5.61
N ILE A 676 40.97 31.69 -5.15
CA ILE A 676 42.10 30.77 -4.97
C ILE A 676 41.99 29.60 -5.95
N GLU A 677 43.13 29.06 -6.36
CA GLU A 677 43.21 27.81 -7.11
C GLU A 677 43.43 26.66 -6.12
N ASN A 678 42.63 25.62 -6.25
CA ASN A 678 42.64 24.44 -5.40
C ASN A 678 43.59 23.38 -5.96
N ALA A 679 44.04 22.44 -5.12
CA ALA A 679 44.99 21.40 -5.51
C ALA A 679 44.46 20.41 -6.56
N ASP A 680 43.15 20.39 -6.81
CA ASP A 680 42.46 19.59 -7.84
C ASP A 680 42.24 20.35 -9.16
N GLY A 681 42.72 21.59 -9.27
CA GLY A 681 42.53 22.45 -10.45
C GLY A 681 41.18 23.17 -10.50
N THR A 682 40.34 23.04 -9.48
CA THR A 682 39.15 23.89 -9.31
C THR A 682 39.52 25.24 -8.66
N PHE A 683 38.56 26.15 -8.60
CA PHE A 683 38.72 27.46 -7.98
C PHE A 683 37.82 27.59 -6.75
N GLY A 684 38.36 28.09 -5.65
CA GLY A 684 37.60 28.49 -4.47
C GLY A 684 37.57 30.01 -4.31
N VAL A 685 36.79 30.51 -3.35
CA VAL A 685 36.77 31.94 -2.97
C VAL A 685 36.97 32.05 -1.46
N LYS A 686 37.85 32.96 -1.02
CA LYS A 686 38.15 33.22 0.39
C LYS A 686 38.18 34.73 0.67
N LYS A 687 37.98 35.10 1.93
CA LYS A 687 38.12 36.48 2.39
C LYS A 687 39.59 36.92 2.36
N THR A 688 39.86 38.14 1.91
CA THR A 688 41.20 38.73 1.96
C THR A 688 41.59 39.02 3.42
N THR A 689 42.80 38.62 3.79
CA THR A 689 43.41 39.04 5.06
C THR A 689 44.06 40.40 4.83
N PRO A 690 43.78 41.44 5.64
CA PRO A 690 44.48 42.71 5.51
C PRO A 690 45.99 42.51 5.62
N GLU A 691 46.74 43.03 4.65
CA GLU A 691 48.19 42.97 4.68
C GLU A 691 48.70 43.72 5.91
N GLN A 692 49.40 43.01 6.81
CA GLN A 692 49.95 43.61 8.01
C GLN A 692 51.03 44.64 7.58
N PRO A 693 50.92 45.93 7.95
CA PRO A 693 51.82 46.96 7.44
C PRO A 693 53.29 46.59 7.66
N GLY A 694 54.07 46.64 6.58
CA GLY A 694 55.47 46.23 6.58
C GLY A 694 56.27 46.98 7.66
N LYS A 695 57.01 46.21 8.47
CA LYS A 695 57.97 46.76 9.44
C LYS A 695 59.03 47.57 8.66
N PRO A 696 59.24 48.86 8.95
CA PRO A 696 60.10 49.71 8.14
C PRO A 696 61.56 49.25 8.16
N GLU A 697 62.22 49.35 7.01
CA GLU A 697 63.63 49.00 6.82
C GLU A 697 64.57 49.90 7.62
N SER A 698 65.54 49.30 8.31
CA SER A 698 66.64 50.02 8.94
C SER A 698 67.79 50.24 7.96
N LYS A 699 68.11 51.51 7.66
CA LYS A 699 69.35 51.90 6.95
C LYS A 699 70.61 51.43 7.71
N PRO A 700 71.76 51.24 7.03
CA PRO A 700 72.92 50.54 7.60
C PRO A 700 73.86 51.47 8.38
N GLU A 701 74.53 50.90 9.39
CA GLU A 701 75.67 51.51 10.08
C GLU A 701 76.90 50.57 10.05
N ALA A 702 78.09 51.11 10.29
CA ALA A 702 79.33 50.63 9.66
C ALA A 702 80.10 49.49 10.39
N THR A 703 80.88 48.74 9.60
CA THR A 703 82.02 47.91 10.01
C THR A 703 83.11 48.74 10.74
N LYS A 704 84.04 48.27 11.58
CA LYS A 704 84.70 46.98 11.95
C LYS A 704 85.46 47.26 13.31
N PRO A 705 86.38 46.45 13.90
CA PRO A 705 87.07 45.22 13.47
C PRO A 705 87.04 44.03 14.47
N ALA A 706 87.75 42.95 14.13
CA ALA A 706 87.66 41.62 14.75
C ALA A 706 88.77 41.30 15.77
N THR A 707 88.52 40.28 16.61
CA THR A 707 89.54 39.45 17.28
C THR A 707 89.25 37.95 17.08
N LYS A 708 90.28 37.12 17.21
CA LYS A 708 90.37 35.71 16.74
C LYS A 708 90.49 34.73 17.96
N PRO A 709 90.73 33.41 17.82
CA PRO A 709 89.74 32.34 17.95
C PRO A 709 90.00 31.34 19.11
N ALA A 710 89.31 30.18 19.06
CA ALA A 710 89.36 28.97 19.90
C ALA A 710 88.25 28.89 20.97
N ASN A 711 87.70 27.72 21.33
CA ASN A 711 88.20 26.35 21.12
C ASN A 711 87.09 25.31 20.83
N LYS A 712 87.48 24.09 20.40
CA LYS A 712 86.58 22.95 20.09
C LYS A 712 85.85 22.39 21.32
N LEU A 713 84.67 21.78 21.12
CA LEU A 713 84.45 20.37 21.49
C LEU A 713 83.29 19.75 20.68
N SER A 714 83.29 18.41 20.58
CA SER A 714 82.42 17.58 19.74
C SER A 714 81.43 16.74 20.56
N ALA A 715 80.24 16.45 20.02
CA ALA A 715 79.51 15.21 20.33
C ALA A 715 78.46 14.86 19.25
N THR A 716 78.54 13.64 18.73
CA THR A 716 77.45 12.92 18.03
C THR A 716 76.62 12.13 19.05
N GLY A 717 75.30 11.96 18.83
CA GLY A 717 74.50 11.03 19.65
C GLY A 717 73.05 10.88 19.19
N SER A 718 72.57 9.64 19.05
CA SER A 718 71.20 9.29 18.67
C SER A 718 70.41 8.63 19.81
N SER A 719 69.10 8.90 19.87
CA SER A 719 68.03 8.11 20.54
C SER A 719 66.69 8.75 20.13
N VAL A 720 65.67 8.12 19.52
CA VAL A 720 65.04 6.78 19.62
C VAL A 720 64.27 6.58 20.95
N LEU A 721 63.08 5.92 20.87
CA LEU A 721 62.05 5.63 21.90
C LEU A 721 61.05 6.78 22.24
N GLN A 722 59.75 6.54 22.53
CA GLN A 722 58.89 5.36 22.31
C GLN A 722 57.37 5.68 22.35
N VAL A 723 56.59 4.70 21.91
CA VAL A 723 55.11 4.57 21.96
C VAL A 723 54.52 4.59 23.38
N ALA A 724 53.32 5.17 23.54
CA ALA A 724 52.32 4.72 24.52
C ALA A 724 50.89 5.03 24.02
N ALA A 725 49.94 4.13 24.28
CA ALA A 725 48.54 4.24 23.86
C ALA A 725 47.60 4.21 25.07
N ALA A 726 46.39 4.78 24.94
CA ALA A 726 45.25 4.44 25.78
C ALA A 726 43.92 4.74 25.04
N ALA A 727 43.05 3.74 24.98
CA ALA A 727 41.65 3.90 24.61
C ALA A 727 40.78 3.72 25.86
N ILE A 728 39.61 4.35 25.92
CA ILE A 728 38.43 3.92 26.67
C ILE A 728 37.20 4.53 25.98
N ALA A 729 36.16 3.73 25.83
CA ALA A 729 34.80 4.16 25.50
C ALA A 729 33.86 3.50 26.51
N LEU A 730 32.75 4.14 26.92
CA LEU A 730 31.51 3.43 27.27
C LEU A 730 30.27 4.33 27.50
N ILE A 731 29.19 3.96 26.81
CA ILE A 731 27.77 3.91 27.25
C ILE A 731 26.93 5.20 27.45
N ALA A 732 25.68 5.08 26.98
CA ALA A 732 24.59 6.04 27.06
C ALA A 732 23.52 5.63 28.10
N VAL A 733 22.64 6.56 28.48
CA VAL A 733 21.32 6.26 29.08
C VAL A 733 20.27 7.22 28.52
N ALA A 734 19.10 6.70 28.16
CA ALA A 734 17.90 7.47 27.86
C ALA A 734 16.88 7.35 29.00
N GLY A 735 16.05 8.38 29.20
CA GLY A 735 14.96 8.35 30.19
C GLY A 735 14.41 9.76 30.45
N GLY A 736 13.14 9.99 30.11
CA GLY A 736 12.51 11.32 30.20
C GLY A 736 12.00 11.68 31.60
N MET A 737 11.52 12.91 31.75
CA MET A 737 10.69 13.31 32.90
C MET A 737 9.50 14.16 32.49
N VAL A 738 8.44 14.03 33.31
CA VAL A 738 7.10 14.59 33.14
C VAL A 738 7.03 16.04 33.60
N ALA A 739 6.05 16.77 33.07
CA ALA A 739 5.74 18.14 33.47
C ALA A 739 5.46 18.30 34.97
N VAL A 740 6.00 19.37 35.58
CA VAL A 740 5.48 19.96 36.81
C VAL A 740 5.39 21.48 36.63
N SER A 741 4.26 22.04 37.00
CA SER A 741 3.96 23.47 36.93
C SER A 741 4.53 24.23 38.13
N ARG A 742 4.93 25.50 37.93
CA ARG A 742 4.61 26.61 38.85
C ARG A 742 4.97 28.00 38.30
N ARG A 743 4.03 28.92 38.47
CA ARG A 743 4.18 30.37 38.21
C ARG A 743 5.15 31.03 39.18
N ARG A 744 5.85 32.08 38.71
CA ARG A 744 6.20 33.37 39.35
C ARG A 744 7.25 34.05 38.46
N ARG A 745 7.13 35.32 38.04
CA ARG A 745 6.10 36.35 38.23
C ARG A 745 5.64 36.87 36.88
#